data_AF-A0A932LCN2-F1
#
_entry.id   AF-A0A932LCN2-F1
#
_cell.length_a   1.000
_cell.length_b   1.000
_cell.length_c   1.000
_cell.angle_alpha   90.00
_cell.angle_beta   90.00
_cell.angle_gamma   90.00
#
_symmetry.space_group_name_H-M   'P 1'
#
loop_
_entity.id
_entity.type
_entity.pdbx_description
1 polymer ?
#
loop_
_entity_poly.entity_id
_entity_poly.type
_entity_poly.pdbx_seq_one_letter_code
_entity_poly.pdbx_strand_id
1 'polypeptide(L)'
;MAENTSGKPDWRQAGTKQDWRSRGAAAPSNAPRWAQPKPSPKPPGSRLWIWVGASVAVLLALVGWFVAVTFNPHYKTPFVVVAVTDYEFPVAPNGWAQEDADAFAELKEKKSPNLQFEPLSPAEKWWDQGPDPSKRFLDHLRAGLEKVEQGRNYLERWWAAPTVVYLSMHGMVNGTGQACLLLPNPPDKAPGDRSLLLPVSEVLDLISKTVSGKKLLILDANRMRNNWSLGLLENSFASHLQTAVTDHGDVNLVVLSSTQPGRVGWSSADLGGSIFAHCLFRGLQGEANADGDDNVSLQELYSYLDAKVPQWTRDNRNAIQRPLLLTAGGEQDFRLAWSKGNPVPWPNGPGSASAGSLADLWRDHYKFASDPRVRTRYPAALAQLGRRLVWLEELSFAGKAYQQARADAKKEIEDLIRELEPADTAVPAYSLALAQHFAPPGDDDPRLASVTKLLAGLREQPRGIEALAKSEKELAALEAEPVEVHLVRMLSRHMPAAWLANPAVAKVLQAQSLGEQAAAPDDERVHYWVQSIVAKSDELRRQAEDRLFIGGDALSEADKTASTAREGYQQAIERAERLSRAFQLRDRAWAELPYHALWLAEWAPPLPGLQGSLPQLVHDVRELGRSLETAWEQVERGQAPPAELSYLWEAGPASEWPVDSAAGRVERQLNALRVRLQSETERLINIASRNAVTLRQTMTLLRTPLISGDDRGRLVRRVTTIAPELHGQSQPRIGTAAAAVDQEADTSPRPAASEPTSEPLHVIAELLNEDGKAQLGSRPNLEVQGDWVWRTLNDWDRELKSLGDTRGSLAAADRHARIAAALWSDTPWKPVTGEPSNVLSDLVRQHLLLWHADRVLADFWGPGRDQQPFFSVAAQAYLDESRKLGASAAVVGQITDSQTKLDQLNALASHTSPDDPQQSLKVRSTGQSGWPIREPGQQSAGGLNVSWSPEFQPCTAVIVPATAESGAMRLAVDLSGTGPREIPDQGLALRGAAPVALVRGHPFEGLTGGSRDEFKPEVVINNSAPTYSDPRVTVFPGELGSGEVVFIFDVGIRTSIRL
;
A
#
# COMPACT_ATOMS: atom_id res chain seq x y z
N MET A 1 -49.46 13.89 -72.56
CA MET A 1 -50.63 13.86 -71.65
C MET A 1 -50.35 14.94 -70.61
N ALA A 2 -50.97 16.12 -70.63
CA ALA A 2 -52.41 16.45 -70.64
C ALA A 2 -53.03 16.26 -69.23
N GLU A 3 -53.78 17.21 -68.66
CA GLU A 3 -54.17 18.56 -69.17
C GLU A 3 -54.81 19.44 -68.07
N ASN A 4 -54.76 20.78 -68.25
CA ASN A 4 -55.77 21.82 -67.89
C ASN A 4 -56.43 21.85 -66.47
N THR A 5 -57.16 22.88 -65.99
CA THR A 5 -57.66 24.21 -66.44
C THR A 5 -58.02 25.01 -65.15
N SER A 6 -58.19 26.34 -65.05
CA SER A 6 -57.75 27.54 -65.79
C SER A 6 -58.35 28.80 -65.12
N GLY A 7 -57.69 29.97 -65.09
CA GLY A 7 -58.29 31.21 -64.57
C GLY A 7 -57.49 32.50 -64.85
N LYS A 8 -58.12 33.50 -65.48
CA LYS A 8 -57.61 34.84 -65.87
C LYS A 8 -58.75 35.88 -65.75
N PRO A 9 -58.57 37.22 -65.79
CA PRO A 9 -57.70 38.05 -66.68
C PRO A 9 -56.70 38.96 -65.90
N ASP A 10 -55.64 39.57 -66.46
CA ASP A 10 -55.55 40.63 -67.50
C ASP A 10 -56.34 41.92 -67.14
N TRP A 11 -55.86 43.16 -67.37
CA TRP A 11 -54.85 43.73 -68.31
C TRP A 11 -54.02 44.84 -67.57
N ARG A 12 -53.13 45.72 -68.10
CA ARG A 12 -52.71 46.18 -69.46
C ARG A 12 -51.20 46.54 -69.53
N GLN A 13 -50.74 46.64 -70.79
CA GLN A 13 -49.68 47.45 -71.45
C GLN A 13 -49.08 48.72 -70.78
N ALA A 14 -47.93 49.28 -71.21
CA ALA A 14 -46.73 48.81 -71.95
C ALA A 14 -45.75 50.00 -72.17
N GLY A 15 -44.43 49.76 -72.32
CA GLY A 15 -43.50 50.79 -72.83
C GLY A 15 -42.01 50.60 -72.47
N THR A 16 -41.19 50.17 -73.42
CA THR A 16 -39.72 50.00 -73.25
C THR A 16 -38.94 50.54 -74.44
N LYS A 17 -37.85 51.28 -74.18
CA LYS A 17 -36.54 51.33 -74.89
C LYS A 17 -35.67 52.42 -74.23
N GLN A 18 -34.35 52.37 -74.03
CA GLN A 18 -33.18 51.62 -74.56
C GLN A 18 -32.28 52.50 -75.46
N ASP A 19 -31.00 52.54 -75.07
CA ASP A 19 -29.78 52.71 -75.88
C ASP A 19 -29.13 54.09 -76.21
N TRP A 20 -27.94 53.94 -76.79
CA TRP A 20 -26.71 54.75 -76.72
C TRP A 20 -26.33 55.68 -77.92
N ARG A 21 -25.27 56.49 -77.68
CA ARG A 21 -24.22 57.01 -78.62
C ARG A 21 -24.56 57.59 -80.02
N SER A 22 -24.24 58.88 -80.17
CA SER A 22 -23.54 59.48 -81.34
C SER A 22 -22.71 60.69 -80.83
N ARG A 23 -21.44 60.96 -81.17
CA ARG A 23 -20.69 61.08 -82.45
C ARG A 23 -21.07 62.27 -83.36
N GLY A 24 -20.33 63.38 -83.20
CA GLY A 24 -19.47 63.89 -84.29
C GLY A 24 -19.80 65.22 -84.98
N ALA A 25 -18.72 65.85 -85.49
CA ALA A 25 -18.68 66.96 -86.46
C ALA A 25 -19.15 68.37 -86.01
N ALA A 26 -18.80 69.38 -86.82
CA ALA A 26 -18.85 70.80 -86.47
C ALA A 26 -19.36 71.67 -87.64
N ALA A 27 -19.77 72.91 -87.35
CA ALA A 27 -20.08 73.94 -88.33
C ALA A 27 -19.64 75.34 -87.82
N PRO A 28 -19.02 76.20 -88.66
CA PRO A 28 -18.60 77.55 -88.27
C PRO A 28 -19.49 78.68 -88.85
N SER A 29 -19.50 79.84 -88.20
CA SER A 29 -20.05 81.09 -88.77
C SER A 29 -19.35 82.34 -88.23
N ASN A 30 -19.12 83.33 -89.10
CA ASN A 30 -18.32 84.54 -88.83
C ASN A 30 -19.14 85.75 -88.30
N ALA A 31 -18.40 86.83 -87.97
CA ALA A 31 -18.78 88.25 -87.88
C ALA A 31 -18.81 88.85 -86.43
N PRO A 32 -18.65 90.19 -86.27
CA PRO A 32 -17.34 90.82 -86.43
C PRO A 32 -16.92 91.75 -85.28
N ARG A 33 -15.65 92.19 -85.28
CA ARG A 33 -15.07 93.15 -84.31
C ARG A 33 -15.67 94.55 -84.45
N TRP A 34 -16.29 95.11 -83.40
CA TRP A 34 -16.30 96.57 -83.12
C TRP A 34 -16.75 96.98 -81.69
N ALA A 35 -16.37 96.23 -80.63
CA ALA A 35 -16.47 96.74 -79.26
C ALA A 35 -15.44 96.09 -78.32
N GLN A 36 -14.64 96.90 -77.62
CA GLN A 36 -13.85 96.48 -76.46
C GLN A 36 -13.88 97.53 -75.35
N PRO A 37 -14.55 97.24 -74.21
CA PRO A 37 -14.23 97.83 -72.91
C PRO A 37 -13.04 97.11 -72.24
N LYS A 38 -12.46 97.76 -71.23
CA LYS A 38 -11.25 97.30 -70.50
C LYS A 38 -11.47 95.99 -69.72
N PRO A 39 -10.42 95.19 -69.46
CA PRO A 39 -10.53 93.94 -68.73
C PRO A 39 -10.86 94.15 -67.24
N SER A 40 -11.89 93.46 -66.75
CA SER A 40 -12.09 93.19 -65.32
C SER A 40 -11.44 91.86 -64.92
N PRO A 41 -10.90 91.74 -63.68
CA PRO A 41 -10.30 90.48 -63.23
C PRO A 41 -11.37 89.40 -63.08
N LYS A 42 -11.15 88.24 -63.70
CA LYS A 42 -12.00 87.05 -63.49
C LYS A 42 -11.71 86.46 -62.11
N PRO A 43 -12.73 86.11 -61.30
CA PRO A 43 -12.50 85.38 -60.05
C PRO A 43 -11.94 83.98 -60.32
N PRO A 44 -11.10 83.43 -59.42
CA PRO A 44 -10.57 82.07 -59.57
C PRO A 44 -11.70 81.02 -59.54
N GLY A 45 -11.55 79.99 -60.36
CA GLY A 45 -12.65 79.08 -60.70
C GLY A 45 -13.19 78.24 -59.52
N SER A 46 -14.52 78.06 -59.49
CA SER A 46 -15.25 77.28 -58.47
C SER A 46 -14.75 75.86 -58.24
N ARG A 47 -14.10 75.25 -59.24
CA ARG A 47 -13.43 73.94 -59.09
C ARG A 47 -12.35 73.94 -58.00
N LEU A 48 -11.63 75.04 -57.80
CA LEU A 48 -10.60 75.10 -56.75
C LEU A 48 -11.24 75.01 -55.35
N TRP A 49 -12.33 75.73 -55.11
CA TRP A 49 -13.06 75.67 -53.85
C TRP A 49 -13.74 74.32 -53.59
N ILE A 50 -14.18 73.61 -54.64
CA ILE A 50 -14.68 72.24 -54.52
C ILE A 50 -13.54 71.28 -54.11
N TRP A 51 -12.35 71.39 -54.71
CA TRP A 51 -11.19 70.59 -54.30
C TRP A 51 -10.68 70.94 -52.91
N VAL A 52 -10.64 72.22 -52.53
CA VAL A 52 -10.28 72.65 -51.16
C VAL A 52 -11.30 72.13 -50.15
N GLY A 53 -12.61 72.26 -50.44
CA GLY A 53 -13.68 71.74 -49.58
C GLY A 53 -13.62 70.22 -49.43
N ALA A 54 -13.36 69.49 -50.51
CA ALA A 54 -13.16 68.04 -50.47
C ALA A 54 -11.90 67.64 -49.67
N SER A 55 -10.77 68.33 -49.87
CA SER A 55 -9.55 68.10 -49.10
C SER A 55 -9.72 68.42 -47.62
N VAL A 56 -10.46 69.47 -47.26
CA VAL A 56 -10.79 69.79 -45.87
C VAL A 56 -11.76 68.76 -45.27
N ALA A 57 -12.75 68.28 -46.03
CA ALA A 57 -13.63 67.21 -45.57
C ALA A 57 -12.87 65.89 -45.36
N VAL A 58 -11.93 65.53 -46.24
CA VAL A 58 -11.04 64.38 -46.08
C VAL A 58 -10.09 64.58 -44.90
N LEU A 59 -9.53 65.77 -44.70
CA LEU A 59 -8.68 66.08 -43.55
C LEU A 59 -9.47 65.99 -42.23
N LEU A 60 -10.69 66.51 -42.18
CA LEU A 60 -11.57 66.40 -41.01
C LEU A 60 -12.05 64.97 -40.77
N ALA A 61 -12.25 64.17 -41.83
CA ALA A 61 -12.54 62.74 -41.70
C ALA A 61 -11.31 61.96 -41.19
N LEU A 62 -10.10 62.29 -41.64
CA LEU A 62 -8.85 61.69 -41.17
C LEU A 62 -8.52 62.11 -39.73
N VAL A 63 -8.75 63.37 -39.35
CA VAL A 63 -8.59 63.87 -37.98
C VAL A 63 -9.68 63.27 -37.07
N GLY A 64 -10.92 63.19 -37.53
CA GLY A 64 -12.02 62.53 -36.81
C GLY A 64 -11.77 61.03 -36.61
N TRP A 65 -11.25 60.35 -37.62
CA TRP A 65 -10.80 58.95 -37.53
C TRP A 65 -9.60 58.80 -36.58
N PHE A 66 -8.59 59.67 -36.70
CA PHE A 66 -7.43 59.68 -35.81
C PHE A 66 -7.85 59.90 -34.35
N VAL A 67 -8.74 60.85 -34.07
CA VAL A 67 -9.31 61.08 -32.73
C VAL A 67 -10.12 59.87 -32.27
N ALA A 68 -11.00 59.31 -33.11
CA ALA A 68 -11.80 58.14 -32.75
C ALA A 68 -10.95 56.90 -32.44
N VAL A 69 -9.84 56.67 -33.16
CA VAL A 69 -8.92 55.56 -32.88
C VAL A 69 -8.03 55.85 -31.67
N THR A 70 -7.56 57.10 -31.49
CA THR A 70 -6.66 57.50 -30.39
C THR A 70 -7.37 57.55 -29.04
N PHE A 71 -8.63 57.99 -28.99
CA PHE A 71 -9.40 58.16 -27.76
C PHE A 71 -10.44 57.05 -27.50
N ASN A 72 -10.57 56.06 -28.39
CA ASN A 72 -11.46 54.92 -28.18
C ASN A 72 -10.87 53.58 -28.67
N PRO A 73 -9.71 53.15 -28.13
CA PRO A 73 -8.94 52.01 -28.64
C PRO A 73 -9.54 50.64 -28.21
N HIS A 74 -10.68 50.27 -28.78
CA HIS A 74 -11.28 48.93 -28.61
C HIS A 74 -10.48 47.83 -29.35
N TYR A 75 -9.23 47.61 -28.93
CA TYR A 75 -8.50 46.39 -29.26
C TYR A 75 -8.98 45.21 -28.40
N LYS A 76 -8.85 43.99 -28.92
CA LYS A 76 -9.09 42.78 -28.14
C LYS A 76 -7.79 42.27 -27.55
N THR A 77 -7.79 41.99 -26.25
CA THR A 77 -6.67 41.33 -25.58
C THR A 77 -6.69 39.84 -25.95
N PRO A 78 -5.64 39.30 -26.60
CA PRO A 78 -5.61 37.88 -26.92
C PRO A 78 -5.38 37.02 -25.68
N PHE A 79 -6.11 35.92 -25.57
CA PHE A 79 -6.23 35.13 -24.35
C PHE A 79 -6.16 33.64 -24.69
N VAL A 80 -4.99 33.02 -24.49
CA VAL A 80 -4.76 31.58 -24.72
C VAL A 80 -5.09 30.82 -23.44
N VAL A 81 -5.85 29.74 -23.54
CA VAL A 81 -6.22 28.89 -22.39
C VAL A 81 -5.77 27.45 -22.60
N VAL A 82 -5.07 26.91 -21.60
CA VAL A 82 -4.78 25.49 -21.43
C VAL A 82 -5.30 25.05 -20.07
N ALA A 83 -6.11 24.00 -20.02
CA ALA A 83 -6.46 23.28 -18.80
C ALA A 83 -6.10 21.81 -18.99
N VAL A 84 -5.40 21.23 -18.02
CA VAL A 84 -5.00 19.81 -18.04
C VAL A 84 -5.84 19.03 -17.04
N THR A 85 -6.53 18.02 -17.53
CA THR A 85 -7.50 17.21 -16.76
C THR A 85 -7.21 15.71 -16.74
N ASP A 86 -6.30 15.23 -17.57
CA ASP A 86 -6.06 13.80 -17.75
C ASP A 86 -4.96 13.33 -16.76
N TYR A 87 -5.22 13.54 -15.47
CA TYR A 87 -4.36 13.13 -14.36
C TYR A 87 -4.87 11.82 -13.73
N GLU A 88 -4.03 10.79 -13.73
CA GLU A 88 -4.33 9.47 -13.16
C GLU A 88 -3.76 9.30 -11.74
N PHE A 89 -4.27 8.30 -11.01
CA PHE A 89 -3.84 7.94 -9.66
C PHE A 89 -2.33 7.65 -9.59
N PRO A 90 -1.57 8.23 -8.64
CA PRO A 90 -2.02 8.88 -7.42
C PRO A 90 -2.11 10.41 -7.52
N VAL A 91 -2.03 11.00 -8.71
CA VAL A 91 -2.14 12.46 -8.88
C VAL A 91 -3.57 12.87 -8.55
N ALA A 92 -3.73 13.85 -7.65
CA ALA A 92 -5.05 14.37 -7.28
C ALA A 92 -5.71 14.99 -8.53
N PRO A 93 -7.04 14.90 -8.71
CA PRO A 93 -7.68 15.49 -9.87
C PRO A 93 -7.51 17.02 -9.87
N ASN A 94 -7.14 17.59 -11.01
CA ASN A 94 -7.24 19.02 -11.29
C ASN A 94 -8.72 19.41 -11.52
N GLY A 95 -9.56 19.21 -10.49
CA GLY A 95 -11.01 19.28 -10.60
C GLY A 95 -11.52 20.65 -10.99
N TRP A 96 -12.60 20.70 -11.77
CA TRP A 96 -13.22 21.92 -12.33
C TRP A 96 -12.38 22.72 -13.33
N ALA A 97 -11.14 22.32 -13.65
CA ALA A 97 -10.30 23.07 -14.60
C ALA A 97 -10.89 23.14 -16.02
N GLN A 98 -11.72 22.18 -16.44
CA GLN A 98 -12.44 22.25 -17.70
C GLN A 98 -13.60 23.26 -17.63
N GLU A 99 -14.37 23.26 -16.54
CA GLU A 99 -15.40 24.27 -16.27
C GLU A 99 -14.81 25.69 -16.18
N ASP A 100 -13.63 25.84 -15.55
CA ASP A 100 -12.87 27.10 -15.53
C ASP A 100 -12.54 27.57 -16.96
N ALA A 101 -12.00 26.67 -17.80
CA ALA A 101 -11.65 26.97 -19.19
C ALA A 101 -12.88 27.29 -20.07
N ASP A 102 -13.99 26.57 -19.87
CA ASP A 102 -15.23 26.78 -20.64
C ASP A 102 -15.95 28.07 -20.22
N ALA A 103 -15.84 28.49 -18.96
CA ALA A 103 -16.32 29.80 -18.53
C ALA A 103 -15.59 30.93 -19.27
N PHE A 104 -14.27 30.85 -19.42
CA PHE A 104 -13.52 31.79 -20.26
C PHE A 104 -13.91 31.69 -21.74
N ALA A 105 -14.26 30.50 -22.24
CA ALA A 105 -14.72 30.29 -23.62
C ALA A 105 -16.06 30.98 -23.92
N GLU A 106 -17.02 30.98 -22.97
CA GLU A 106 -18.32 31.65 -23.16
C GLU A 106 -18.18 33.17 -23.45
N LEU A 107 -17.10 33.81 -22.98
CA LEU A 107 -16.81 35.21 -23.27
C LEU A 107 -16.60 35.47 -24.78
N LYS A 108 -16.11 34.47 -25.54
CA LYS A 108 -15.96 34.51 -27.01
C LYS A 108 -17.33 34.48 -27.69
N GLU A 109 -18.17 33.52 -27.31
CA GLU A 109 -19.44 33.25 -28.01
C GLU A 109 -20.51 34.31 -27.74
N LYS A 110 -20.63 34.77 -26.48
CA LYS A 110 -21.63 35.77 -26.05
C LYS A 110 -21.24 37.20 -26.46
N LYS A 111 -20.27 37.35 -27.36
CA LYS A 111 -19.75 38.61 -27.93
C LYS A 111 -19.25 39.60 -26.86
N SER A 112 -18.43 39.15 -25.92
CA SER A 112 -17.63 40.11 -25.15
C SER A 112 -16.80 40.96 -26.12
N PRO A 113 -16.84 42.31 -26.02
CA PRO A 113 -16.08 43.15 -26.93
C PRO A 113 -14.55 43.05 -26.72
N ASN A 114 -14.09 42.40 -25.64
CA ASN A 114 -12.83 42.74 -24.99
C ASN A 114 -11.71 41.70 -25.17
N LEU A 115 -12.04 40.45 -25.47
CA LEU A 115 -11.09 39.34 -25.54
C LEU A 115 -11.07 38.66 -26.92
N GLN A 116 -9.88 38.26 -27.36
CA GLN A 116 -9.66 37.33 -28.46
C GLN A 116 -9.21 35.98 -27.85
N PHE A 117 -10.19 35.24 -27.33
CA PHE A 117 -9.98 33.95 -26.70
C PHE A 117 -9.62 32.88 -27.74
N GLU A 118 -8.60 32.06 -27.47
CA GLU A 118 -8.27 30.88 -28.26
C GLU A 118 -8.01 29.68 -27.33
N PRO A 119 -8.89 28.66 -27.34
CA PRO A 119 -8.71 27.47 -26.52
C PRO A 119 -7.72 26.53 -27.18
N LEU A 120 -6.68 26.15 -26.44
CA LEU A 120 -5.88 24.97 -26.77
C LEU A 120 -6.59 23.76 -26.16
N SER A 121 -7.38 23.08 -26.98
CA SER A 121 -8.28 22.02 -26.51
C SER A 121 -7.51 20.79 -26.05
N PRO A 122 -7.74 20.28 -24.83
CA PRO A 122 -7.13 19.02 -24.37
C PRO A 122 -7.65 17.79 -25.14
N ALA A 123 -8.73 17.93 -25.92
CA ALA A 123 -9.39 16.82 -26.62
C ALA A 123 -8.53 16.10 -27.67
N GLU A 124 -7.44 16.71 -28.16
CA GLU A 124 -6.50 16.07 -29.10
C GLU A 124 -5.48 15.13 -28.43
N LYS A 125 -5.52 14.99 -27.09
CA LYS A 125 -4.56 14.23 -26.27
C LYS A 125 -3.11 14.42 -26.73
N TRP A 126 -2.68 15.68 -26.83
CA TRP A 126 -1.37 16.03 -27.40
C TRP A 126 -0.19 15.35 -26.69
N TRP A 127 -0.33 14.89 -25.44
CA TRP A 127 0.70 14.17 -24.69
C TRP A 127 0.89 12.71 -25.12
N ASP A 128 -0.08 12.08 -25.79
CA ASP A 128 -0.09 10.64 -26.11
C ASP A 128 0.86 10.26 -27.27
N GLN A 129 1.28 11.24 -28.07
CA GLN A 129 1.81 11.01 -29.43
C GLN A 129 3.35 10.77 -29.50
N GLY A 130 3.89 9.84 -28.68
CA GLY A 130 5.31 9.39 -28.73
C GLY A 130 6.18 9.71 -27.48
N PRO A 131 7.52 9.76 -27.59
CA PRO A 131 8.44 9.61 -26.44
C PRO A 131 8.72 10.85 -25.55
N ASP A 132 8.52 12.08 -26.06
CA ASP A 132 8.77 13.34 -25.32
C ASP A 132 7.49 14.18 -25.15
N PRO A 133 6.83 14.16 -23.97
CA PRO A 133 5.62 14.95 -23.70
C PRO A 133 5.89 16.45 -23.49
N SER A 134 7.04 16.80 -22.88
CA SER A 134 7.43 18.19 -22.58
C SER A 134 7.55 19.02 -23.85
N LYS A 135 8.23 18.48 -24.86
CA LYS A 135 8.31 19.12 -26.18
C LYS A 135 6.94 19.28 -26.83
N ARG A 136 6.02 18.32 -26.71
CA ARG A 136 4.67 18.45 -27.28
C ARG A 136 3.85 19.54 -26.61
N PHE A 137 3.92 19.67 -25.29
CA PHE A 137 3.29 20.80 -24.59
C PHE A 137 3.83 22.13 -25.15
N LEU A 138 5.15 22.26 -25.28
CA LEU A 138 5.78 23.46 -25.79
C LEU A 138 5.47 23.73 -27.28
N ASP A 139 5.42 22.70 -28.13
CA ASP A 139 5.07 22.85 -29.55
C ASP A 139 3.57 23.16 -29.74
N HIS A 140 2.67 22.58 -28.94
CA HIS A 140 1.23 22.87 -28.93
C HIS A 140 0.94 24.29 -28.40
N LEU A 141 1.59 24.70 -27.31
CA LEU A 141 1.53 26.06 -26.79
C LEU A 141 2.11 27.06 -27.81
N ARG A 142 3.22 26.74 -28.50
CA ARG A 142 3.75 27.59 -29.58
C ARG A 142 2.72 27.77 -30.69
N ALA A 143 2.08 26.70 -31.16
CA ALA A 143 1.07 26.76 -32.21
C ALA A 143 -0.12 27.68 -31.82
N GLY A 144 -0.57 27.63 -30.56
CA GLY A 144 -1.60 28.54 -30.03
C GLY A 144 -1.14 30.01 -30.01
N LEU A 145 0.06 30.28 -29.50
CA LEU A 145 0.64 31.61 -29.45
C LEU A 145 0.87 32.19 -30.86
N GLU A 146 1.44 31.41 -31.78
CA GLU A 146 1.65 31.81 -33.18
C GLU A 146 0.32 32.11 -33.89
N LYS A 147 -0.70 31.26 -33.73
CA LYS A 147 -2.04 31.46 -34.28
C LYS A 147 -2.68 32.76 -33.78
N VAL A 148 -2.49 33.07 -32.49
CA VAL A 148 -2.91 34.34 -31.88
C VAL A 148 -2.14 35.53 -32.45
N GLU A 149 -0.81 35.51 -32.47
CA GLU A 149 0.01 36.63 -32.95
C GLU A 149 -0.20 36.89 -34.45
N GLN A 150 -0.41 35.84 -35.26
CA GLN A 150 -0.80 35.94 -36.67
C GLN A 150 -2.18 36.60 -36.83
N GLY A 151 -3.13 36.25 -35.96
CA GLY A 151 -4.50 36.78 -35.96
C GLY A 151 -4.65 38.25 -35.51
N ARG A 152 -3.63 38.86 -34.90
CA ARG A 152 -3.64 40.27 -34.47
C ARG A 152 -3.79 41.24 -35.65
N ASN A 153 -4.72 42.19 -35.53
CA ASN A 153 -4.91 43.25 -36.51
C ASN A 153 -3.93 44.43 -36.31
N TYR A 154 -3.96 45.41 -37.23
CA TYR A 154 -3.04 46.55 -37.21
C TYR A 154 -3.15 47.41 -35.93
N LEU A 155 -4.36 47.61 -35.39
CA LEU A 155 -4.57 48.39 -34.17
C LEU A 155 -4.07 47.65 -32.93
N GLU A 156 -4.33 46.34 -32.82
CA GLU A 156 -3.80 45.51 -31.72
C GLU A 156 -2.26 45.53 -31.67
N ARG A 157 -1.61 45.51 -32.84
CA ARG A 157 -0.15 45.67 -32.95
C ARG A 157 0.32 47.09 -32.66
N TRP A 158 -0.44 48.12 -33.07
CA TRP A 158 -0.08 49.53 -32.85
C TRP A 158 -0.19 49.95 -31.38
N TRP A 159 -1.21 49.46 -30.67
CA TRP A 159 -1.40 49.68 -29.23
C TRP A 159 -0.59 48.73 -28.34
N ALA A 160 0.23 47.85 -28.93
CA ALA A 160 1.04 46.84 -28.23
C ALA A 160 0.24 46.03 -27.20
N ALA A 161 -0.97 45.60 -27.58
CA ALA A 161 -1.88 44.85 -26.72
C ALA A 161 -1.17 43.64 -26.07
N PRO A 162 -1.40 43.34 -24.78
CA PRO A 162 -0.74 42.22 -24.13
C PRO A 162 -1.34 40.89 -24.62
N THR A 163 -0.52 39.85 -24.76
CA THR A 163 -1.04 38.47 -24.87
C THR A 163 -1.10 37.85 -23.48
N VAL A 164 -2.27 37.34 -23.11
CA VAL A 164 -2.50 36.62 -21.85
C VAL A 164 -2.50 35.12 -22.13
N VAL A 165 -1.84 34.36 -21.26
CA VAL A 165 -1.78 32.89 -21.29
C VAL A 165 -2.25 32.38 -19.94
N TYR A 166 -3.36 31.65 -19.87
CA TYR A 166 -3.83 30.98 -18.65
C TYR A 166 -3.52 29.49 -18.74
N LEU A 167 -2.80 28.97 -17.74
CA LEU A 167 -2.51 27.55 -17.57
C LEU A 167 -3.13 27.06 -16.25
N SER A 168 -4.02 26.07 -16.30
CA SER A 168 -4.46 25.29 -15.14
C SER A 168 -3.83 23.90 -15.17
N MET A 169 -2.84 23.70 -14.29
CA MET A 169 -1.99 22.50 -14.20
C MET A 169 -1.48 22.32 -12.77
N HIS A 170 -1.13 21.10 -12.36
CA HIS A 170 -0.44 20.92 -11.09
C HIS A 170 0.98 21.51 -11.14
N GLY A 171 1.39 22.19 -10.07
CA GLY A 171 2.74 22.72 -9.89
C GLY A 171 3.50 21.90 -8.84
N MET A 172 4.75 21.56 -9.14
CA MET A 172 5.66 20.79 -8.28
C MET A 172 7.09 21.31 -8.42
N VAL A 173 8.00 20.87 -7.57
CA VAL A 173 9.45 21.14 -7.70
C VAL A 173 10.17 19.83 -8.02
N ASN A 174 11.15 19.88 -8.92
CA ASN A 174 11.94 18.71 -9.32
C ASN A 174 13.15 18.48 -8.38
N GLY A 175 13.90 17.39 -8.59
CA GLY A 175 15.08 17.05 -7.77
C GLY A 175 16.25 18.04 -7.84
N THR A 176 16.19 19.07 -8.69
CA THR A 176 17.18 20.16 -8.81
C THR A 176 16.70 21.49 -8.23
N GLY A 177 15.51 21.55 -7.62
CA GLY A 177 14.97 22.78 -7.00
C GLY A 177 14.27 23.73 -7.98
N GLN A 178 13.95 23.29 -9.20
CA GLN A 178 13.27 24.10 -10.21
C GLN A 178 11.74 23.94 -10.13
N ALA A 179 11.00 25.05 -10.16
CA ALA A 179 9.55 25.03 -10.31
C ALA A 179 9.16 24.42 -11.67
N CYS A 180 8.28 23.42 -11.63
CA CYS A 180 7.83 22.67 -12.79
C CYS A 180 6.29 22.56 -12.82
N LEU A 181 5.72 22.50 -14.03
CA LEU A 181 4.34 22.07 -14.24
C LEU A 181 4.34 20.55 -14.48
N LEU A 182 3.44 19.84 -13.82
CA LEU A 182 3.26 18.40 -14.01
C LEU A 182 2.38 18.14 -15.24
N LEU A 183 2.91 17.42 -16.21
CA LEU A 183 2.21 16.97 -17.40
C LEU A 183 1.31 15.74 -17.10
N PRO A 184 0.25 15.51 -17.87
CA PRO A 184 -0.50 14.25 -17.81
C PRO A 184 0.38 13.09 -18.32
N ASN A 185 0.15 11.86 -17.85
CA ASN A 185 0.97 10.71 -18.25
C ASN A 185 0.51 10.12 -19.60
N PRO A 186 1.43 9.85 -20.54
CA PRO A 186 1.17 8.95 -21.67
C PRO A 186 1.21 7.47 -21.22
N PRO A 187 0.74 6.52 -22.05
CA PRO A 187 0.65 5.09 -21.70
C PRO A 187 1.97 4.37 -21.38
N ASP A 188 3.13 4.95 -21.76
CA ASP A 188 4.47 4.41 -21.47
C ASP A 188 5.08 4.98 -20.16
N LYS A 189 4.32 5.78 -19.40
CA LYS A 189 4.80 6.50 -18.22
C LYS A 189 3.91 6.30 -17.00
N ALA A 190 4.55 6.14 -15.85
CA ALA A 190 3.84 6.11 -14.57
C ALA A 190 3.26 7.51 -14.24
N PRO A 191 2.04 7.60 -13.66
CA PRO A 191 1.49 8.86 -13.18
C PRO A 191 2.41 9.51 -12.15
N GLY A 192 2.88 10.73 -12.45
CA GLY A 192 3.83 11.46 -11.61
C GLY A 192 5.32 11.10 -11.79
N ASP A 193 5.69 10.36 -12.84
CA ASP A 193 7.09 10.17 -13.26
C ASP A 193 7.83 11.53 -13.34
N ARG A 194 9.05 11.61 -12.82
CA ARG A 194 9.87 12.84 -12.77
C ARG A 194 10.15 13.44 -14.16
N SER A 195 10.09 12.65 -15.23
CA SER A 195 10.19 13.09 -16.62
C SER A 195 8.92 13.78 -17.17
N LEU A 196 7.83 13.79 -16.40
CA LEU A 196 6.61 14.58 -16.66
C LEU A 196 6.65 15.96 -15.99
N LEU A 197 7.77 16.35 -15.37
CA LEU A 197 7.96 17.67 -14.77
C LEU A 197 8.58 18.63 -15.80
N LEU A 198 7.77 19.49 -16.42
CA LEU A 198 8.20 20.53 -17.35
C LEU A 198 8.67 21.77 -16.57
N PRO A 199 9.95 22.18 -16.63
CA PRO A 199 10.43 23.39 -15.97
C PRO A 199 9.69 24.65 -16.45
N VAL A 200 9.22 25.47 -15.50
CA VAL A 200 8.51 26.72 -15.82
C VAL A 200 9.40 27.66 -16.64
N SER A 201 10.73 27.63 -16.44
CA SER A 201 11.69 28.39 -17.23
C SER A 201 11.56 28.14 -18.74
N GLU A 202 11.26 26.92 -19.18
CA GLU A 202 11.07 26.60 -20.61
C GLU A 202 9.77 27.20 -21.17
N VAL A 203 8.74 27.30 -20.33
CA VAL A 203 7.46 27.95 -20.66
C VAL A 203 7.63 29.47 -20.75
N LEU A 204 8.38 30.08 -19.82
CA LEU A 204 8.74 31.51 -19.88
C LEU A 204 9.55 31.80 -21.16
N ASP A 205 10.61 31.03 -21.42
CA ASP A 205 11.45 31.11 -22.61
C ASP A 205 10.63 31.03 -23.90
N LEU A 206 9.67 30.09 -23.97
CA LEU A 206 8.80 29.91 -25.14
C LEU A 206 7.89 31.13 -25.34
N ILE A 207 7.19 31.57 -24.30
CA ILE A 207 6.30 32.73 -24.37
C ILE A 207 7.09 33.96 -24.80
N SER A 208 8.28 34.17 -24.25
CA SER A 208 9.08 35.35 -24.53
C SER A 208 9.77 35.36 -25.90
N LYS A 209 10.00 34.19 -26.51
CA LYS A 209 10.45 34.05 -27.91
C LYS A 209 9.32 34.15 -28.93
N THR A 210 8.09 33.76 -28.56
CA THR A 210 6.94 33.68 -29.49
C THR A 210 6.08 34.94 -29.49
N VAL A 211 5.88 35.57 -28.32
CA VAL A 211 5.04 36.78 -28.16
C VAL A 211 5.90 38.04 -28.20
N SER A 212 5.43 39.04 -28.95
CA SER A 212 6.01 40.39 -28.95
C SER A 212 5.18 41.37 -28.10
N GLY A 213 5.86 42.30 -27.43
CA GLY A 213 5.23 43.25 -26.51
C GLY A 213 5.03 42.69 -25.10
N LYS A 214 4.00 43.18 -24.39
CA LYS A 214 3.66 42.75 -23.02
C LYS A 214 3.03 41.36 -23.00
N LYS A 215 3.35 40.59 -21.97
CA LYS A 215 2.87 39.22 -21.74
C LYS A 215 2.37 39.07 -20.30
N LEU A 216 1.27 38.37 -20.11
CA LEU A 216 0.80 37.94 -18.79
C LEU A 216 0.59 36.43 -18.79
N LEU A 217 1.41 35.71 -18.02
CA LEU A 217 1.23 34.28 -17.76
C LEU A 217 0.46 34.12 -16.44
N ILE A 218 -0.76 33.61 -16.51
CA ILE A 218 -1.59 33.28 -15.35
C ILE A 218 -1.44 31.77 -15.08
N LEU A 219 -1.04 31.42 -13.86
CA LEU A 219 -0.87 30.03 -13.41
C LEU A 219 -1.90 29.71 -12.33
N ASP A 220 -3.00 29.03 -12.68
CA ASP A 220 -3.90 28.45 -11.68
C ASP A 220 -3.43 27.04 -11.30
N ALA A 221 -2.37 27.03 -10.48
CA ALA A 221 -1.61 25.86 -10.13
C ALA A 221 -1.65 25.55 -8.63
N ASN A 222 -0.82 24.59 -8.18
CA ASN A 222 -0.62 24.27 -6.76
C ASN A 222 -1.93 23.90 -6.01
N ARG A 223 -2.66 22.93 -6.58
CA ARG A 223 -3.90 22.36 -5.99
C ARG A 223 -3.63 21.16 -5.06
N MET A 224 -2.38 20.65 -5.00
CA MET A 224 -1.92 19.67 -4.00
C MET A 224 -1.00 20.33 -2.96
N ARG A 225 -1.39 20.32 -1.67
CA ARG A 225 -0.50 20.73 -0.55
C ARG A 225 0.62 19.71 -0.33
N ASN A 226 0.25 18.43 -0.38
CA ASN A 226 1.06 17.25 -0.15
C ASN A 226 0.46 16.09 -0.95
N ASN A 227 1.32 15.15 -1.32
CA ASN A 227 0.97 13.85 -1.91
C ASN A 227 2.16 12.91 -1.71
N TRP A 228 2.16 12.15 -0.62
CA TRP A 228 3.33 11.37 -0.22
C TRP A 228 3.65 10.23 -1.20
N SER A 229 2.65 9.76 -1.96
CA SER A 229 2.82 8.80 -3.07
C SER A 229 3.48 9.38 -4.33
N LEU A 230 3.65 10.70 -4.39
CA LEU A 230 4.50 11.39 -5.37
C LEU A 230 5.85 11.84 -4.77
N GLY A 231 6.13 11.47 -3.51
CA GLY A 231 7.20 12.07 -2.71
C GLY A 231 6.97 13.58 -2.42
N LEU A 232 5.77 14.12 -2.64
CA LEU A 232 5.47 15.53 -2.41
C LEU A 232 5.12 15.73 -0.93
N LEU A 233 6.13 15.91 -0.08
CA LEU A 233 5.94 15.99 1.38
C LEU A 233 5.24 17.29 1.80
N GLU A 234 5.67 18.42 1.24
CA GLU A 234 4.94 19.70 1.17
C GLU A 234 5.29 20.41 -0.16
N ASN A 235 4.36 21.19 -0.70
CA ASN A 235 4.53 21.83 -2.01
C ASN A 235 5.18 23.23 -1.94
N SER A 236 6.43 23.31 -2.36
CA SER A 236 7.23 24.54 -2.45
C SER A 236 7.22 25.23 -3.83
N PHE A 237 6.34 24.80 -4.76
CA PHE A 237 6.27 25.32 -6.14
C PHE A 237 6.20 26.85 -6.22
N ALA A 238 5.29 27.47 -5.45
CA ALA A 238 5.07 28.91 -5.50
C ALA A 238 6.29 29.73 -4.99
N SER A 239 7.17 29.14 -4.18
CA SER A 239 8.44 29.75 -3.76
C SER A 239 9.45 29.75 -4.90
N HIS A 240 9.64 28.60 -5.54
CA HIS A 240 10.61 28.42 -6.63
C HIS A 240 10.18 29.10 -7.94
N LEU A 241 8.88 29.35 -8.11
CA LEU A 241 8.32 30.16 -9.19
C LEU A 241 8.85 31.61 -9.14
N GLN A 242 9.01 32.20 -7.96
CA GLN A 242 9.56 33.55 -7.82
C GLN A 242 11.00 33.63 -8.32
N THR A 243 11.83 32.63 -7.99
CA THR A 243 13.20 32.49 -8.50
C THR A 243 13.19 32.36 -10.02
N ALA A 244 12.40 31.44 -10.58
CA ALA A 244 12.34 31.19 -12.02
C ALA A 244 11.91 32.42 -12.85
N VAL A 245 11.01 33.26 -12.33
CA VAL A 245 10.59 34.52 -12.99
C VAL A 245 11.67 35.60 -12.88
N THR A 246 12.38 35.66 -11.76
CA THR A 246 13.48 36.62 -11.54
C THR A 246 14.66 36.31 -12.46
N ASP A 247 15.11 35.05 -12.49
CA ASP A 247 16.27 34.60 -13.27
C ASP A 247 16.05 34.72 -14.79
N HIS A 248 14.80 34.58 -15.26
CA HIS A 248 14.44 34.70 -16.67
C HIS A 248 14.51 36.15 -17.22
N GLY A 249 14.42 37.17 -16.37
CA GLY A 249 14.82 38.55 -16.71
C GLY A 249 13.94 39.35 -17.69
N ASP A 250 12.96 38.77 -18.41
CA ASP A 250 12.13 39.52 -19.37
C ASP A 250 11.20 40.53 -18.68
N VAL A 251 11.59 41.80 -18.71
CA VAL A 251 10.85 42.97 -18.19
C VAL A 251 9.51 43.27 -18.91
N ASN A 252 9.11 42.45 -19.88
CA ASN A 252 7.79 42.50 -20.50
C ASN A 252 6.92 41.28 -20.20
N LEU A 253 7.43 40.29 -19.47
CA LEU A 253 6.69 39.15 -18.97
C LEU A 253 6.32 39.37 -17.50
N VAL A 254 5.04 39.20 -17.20
CA VAL A 254 4.48 39.18 -15.85
C VAL A 254 3.90 37.80 -15.58
N VAL A 255 4.06 37.26 -14.37
CA VAL A 255 3.42 36.02 -13.95
C VAL A 255 2.46 36.30 -12.80
N LEU A 256 1.23 35.77 -12.89
CA LEU A 256 0.21 35.83 -11.85
C LEU A 256 -0.14 34.41 -11.41
N SER A 257 0.39 33.99 -10.26
CA SER A 257 0.05 32.70 -9.64
C SER A 257 -1.25 32.83 -8.84
N SER A 258 -2.09 31.79 -8.88
CA SER A 258 -3.27 31.69 -8.00
C SER A 258 -2.92 31.44 -6.53
N THR A 259 -1.65 31.17 -6.21
CA THR A 259 -1.16 30.90 -4.85
C THR A 259 0.18 31.57 -4.53
N GLN A 260 0.30 32.06 -3.30
CA GLN A 260 1.56 32.37 -2.61
C GLN A 260 2.19 31.11 -1.99
N PRO A 261 3.49 31.13 -1.62
CA PRO A 261 4.15 30.11 -0.81
C PRO A 261 3.32 29.57 0.36
N GLY A 262 3.29 28.24 0.53
CA GLY A 262 2.56 27.58 1.62
C GLY A 262 1.03 27.74 1.57
N ARG A 263 0.46 28.08 0.41
CA ARG A 263 -0.98 28.14 0.14
C ARG A 263 -1.38 27.11 -0.91
N VAL A 264 -2.68 26.91 -1.11
CA VAL A 264 -3.26 25.90 -2.01
C VAL A 264 -4.35 26.55 -2.86
N GLY A 265 -4.49 26.15 -4.12
CA GLY A 265 -5.59 26.54 -5.00
C GLY A 265 -6.88 25.79 -4.65
N TRP A 266 -7.94 26.51 -4.27
CA TRP A 266 -9.21 25.91 -3.87
C TRP A 266 -10.25 25.89 -5.00
N SER A 267 -11.01 24.79 -5.05
CA SER A 267 -12.19 24.65 -5.90
C SER A 267 -13.45 24.39 -5.05
N SER A 268 -14.63 24.59 -5.64
CA SER A 268 -15.92 24.32 -4.99
C SER A 268 -16.91 23.70 -5.98
N ALA A 269 -17.49 22.55 -5.62
CA ALA A 269 -18.58 21.98 -6.39
C ALA A 269 -19.82 22.90 -6.40
N ASP A 270 -20.03 23.65 -5.33
CA ASP A 270 -21.11 24.64 -5.16
C ASP A 270 -20.92 25.89 -6.06
N LEU A 271 -19.67 26.14 -6.49
CA LEU A 271 -19.30 27.22 -7.42
C LEU A 271 -19.25 26.72 -8.87
N GLY A 272 -19.00 25.42 -9.08
CA GLY A 272 -18.70 24.86 -10.39
C GLY A 272 -17.34 25.31 -10.95
N GLY A 273 -16.33 25.54 -10.09
CA GLY A 273 -15.07 26.17 -10.49
C GLY A 273 -14.00 26.27 -9.41
N SER A 274 -12.82 26.73 -9.81
CA SER A 274 -11.78 27.31 -8.96
C SER A 274 -12.19 28.71 -8.48
N ILE A 275 -11.92 29.04 -7.21
CA ILE A 275 -12.22 30.39 -6.70
C ILE A 275 -11.37 31.45 -7.41
N PHE A 276 -10.15 31.10 -7.80
CA PHE A 276 -9.28 32.01 -8.53
C PHE A 276 -9.78 32.25 -9.95
N ALA A 277 -10.17 31.19 -10.67
CA ALA A 277 -10.73 31.32 -12.02
C ALA A 277 -12.05 32.10 -12.02
N HIS A 278 -12.92 31.85 -11.04
CA HIS A 278 -14.16 32.60 -10.85
C HIS A 278 -13.91 34.10 -10.60
N CYS A 279 -13.06 34.46 -9.63
CA CYS A 279 -12.73 35.86 -9.38
C CYS A 279 -12.00 36.51 -10.58
N LEU A 280 -11.15 35.77 -11.29
CA LEU A 280 -10.49 36.25 -12.52
C LEU A 280 -11.52 36.60 -13.61
N PHE A 281 -12.50 35.72 -13.83
CA PHE A 281 -13.61 35.92 -14.76
C PHE A 281 -14.49 37.13 -14.38
N ARG A 282 -14.81 37.32 -13.09
CA ARG A 282 -15.57 38.49 -12.61
C ARG A 282 -14.77 39.79 -12.72
N GLY A 283 -13.47 39.75 -12.38
CA GLY A 283 -12.56 40.89 -12.52
C GLY A 283 -12.42 41.35 -13.98
N LEU A 284 -12.18 40.42 -14.91
CA LEU A 284 -12.08 40.69 -16.36
C LEU A 284 -13.39 41.15 -17.03
N GLN A 285 -14.54 40.94 -16.37
CA GLN A 285 -15.82 41.54 -16.79
C GLN A 285 -16.03 42.96 -16.27
N GLY A 286 -15.13 43.49 -15.44
CA GLY A 286 -15.20 44.85 -14.93
C GLY A 286 -15.47 44.98 -13.43
N GLU A 287 -15.56 43.91 -12.64
CA GLU A 287 -15.61 44.07 -11.17
C GLU A 287 -14.27 44.55 -10.58
N ALA A 288 -13.18 44.48 -11.34
CA ALA A 288 -11.87 44.99 -10.95
C ALA A 288 -11.67 46.50 -11.26
N ASN A 289 -12.52 47.09 -12.10
CA ASN A 289 -12.51 48.51 -12.45
C ASN A 289 -12.80 49.36 -11.21
N ALA A 290 -11.75 49.89 -10.59
CA ALA A 290 -11.77 50.52 -9.27
C ALA A 290 -11.73 52.05 -9.35
N ASP A 291 -11.14 52.63 -10.41
CA ASP A 291 -11.13 54.08 -10.62
C ASP A 291 -12.30 54.59 -11.47
N GLY A 292 -12.89 53.72 -12.30
CA GLY A 292 -14.06 54.00 -13.13
C GLY A 292 -13.78 54.47 -14.56
N ASP A 293 -12.55 54.36 -15.09
CA ASP A 293 -12.15 54.78 -16.45
C ASP A 293 -12.68 53.88 -17.61
N ASP A 294 -13.50 52.87 -17.28
CA ASP A 294 -14.01 51.79 -18.14
C ASP A 294 -12.98 50.70 -18.54
N ASN A 295 -11.81 50.69 -17.93
CA ASN A 295 -10.73 49.72 -18.12
C ASN A 295 -10.82 48.56 -17.12
N VAL A 296 -9.86 47.65 -17.26
CA VAL A 296 -9.36 46.80 -16.18
C VAL A 296 -7.85 46.72 -16.38
N SER A 297 -7.09 47.35 -15.50
CA SER A 297 -5.62 47.28 -15.48
C SER A 297 -5.11 45.96 -14.87
N LEU A 298 -3.81 45.69 -14.99
CA LEU A 298 -3.15 44.57 -14.35
C LEU A 298 -3.13 44.75 -12.82
N GLN A 299 -2.83 45.97 -12.36
CA GLN A 299 -2.80 46.29 -10.92
C GLN A 299 -4.20 46.34 -10.30
N GLU A 300 -5.20 46.82 -11.04
CA GLU A 300 -6.61 46.72 -10.65
C GLU A 300 -7.05 45.26 -10.51
N LEU A 301 -6.79 44.43 -11.52
CA LEU A 301 -7.15 43.01 -11.50
C LEU A 301 -6.44 42.28 -10.36
N TYR A 302 -5.14 42.52 -10.14
CA TYR A 302 -4.40 41.94 -9.03
C TYR A 302 -4.97 42.39 -7.67
N SER A 303 -5.27 43.69 -7.50
CA SER A 303 -5.85 44.23 -6.25
C SER A 303 -7.22 43.64 -5.95
N TYR A 304 -8.07 43.47 -6.98
CA TYR A 304 -9.36 42.79 -6.85
C TYR A 304 -9.18 41.32 -6.43
N LEU A 305 -8.27 40.59 -7.08
CA LEU A 305 -8.00 39.18 -6.77
C LEU A 305 -7.42 39.00 -5.36
N ASP A 306 -6.51 39.88 -4.95
CA ASP A 306 -5.88 39.89 -3.62
C ASP A 306 -6.86 40.27 -2.49
N ALA A 307 -7.94 40.99 -2.81
CA ALA A 307 -9.05 41.18 -1.87
C ALA A 307 -10.00 39.97 -1.83
N LYS A 308 -10.50 39.54 -3.00
CA LYS A 308 -11.63 38.58 -3.09
C LYS A 308 -11.24 37.14 -2.80
N VAL A 309 -10.10 36.65 -3.30
CA VAL A 309 -9.70 35.24 -3.14
C VAL A 309 -9.36 34.91 -1.67
N PRO A 310 -8.63 35.75 -0.91
CA PRO A 310 -8.46 35.54 0.53
C PRO A 310 -9.73 35.74 1.36
N GLN A 311 -10.64 36.62 0.95
CA GLN A 311 -11.95 36.76 1.60
C GLN A 311 -12.73 35.44 1.49
N TRP A 312 -13.02 35.01 0.27
CA TRP A 312 -13.84 33.83 0.02
C TRP A 312 -13.27 32.56 0.67
N THR A 313 -11.95 32.35 0.61
CA THR A 313 -11.32 31.14 1.19
C THR A 313 -11.28 31.13 2.72
N ARG A 314 -11.25 32.30 3.38
CA ARG A 314 -11.47 32.36 4.84
C ARG A 314 -12.91 31.95 5.16
N ASP A 315 -13.88 32.58 4.51
CA ASP A 315 -15.31 32.43 4.79
C ASP A 315 -15.85 31.03 4.45
N ASN A 316 -15.32 30.38 3.40
CA ASN A 316 -15.82 29.11 2.86
C ASN A 316 -14.95 27.89 3.17
N ARG A 317 -13.69 28.07 3.60
CA ARG A 317 -12.73 26.96 3.80
C ARG A 317 -11.88 27.05 5.07
N ASN A 318 -11.97 28.13 5.86
CA ASN A 318 -11.08 28.36 7.03
C ASN A 318 -9.60 28.15 6.65
N ALA A 319 -9.26 28.71 5.49
CA ALA A 319 -7.96 28.66 4.85
C ALA A 319 -7.67 30.05 4.27
N ILE A 320 -6.46 30.24 3.76
CA ILE A 320 -6.11 31.43 2.98
C ILE A 320 -5.56 30.92 1.66
N GLN A 321 -6.19 31.30 0.56
CA GLN A 321 -5.55 31.38 -0.75
C GLN A 321 -5.31 32.86 -1.02
N ARG A 322 -4.09 33.21 -1.39
CA ARG A 322 -3.71 34.57 -1.77
C ARG A 322 -2.94 34.49 -3.09
N PRO A 323 -3.35 35.24 -4.14
CA PRO A 323 -2.61 35.31 -5.41
C PRO A 323 -1.22 35.91 -5.23
N LEU A 324 -0.35 35.74 -6.22
CA LEU A 324 1.00 36.31 -6.24
C LEU A 324 1.32 36.86 -7.63
N LEU A 325 1.54 38.18 -7.70
CA LEU A 325 2.05 38.86 -8.88
C LEU A 325 3.59 38.86 -8.85
N LEU A 326 4.22 38.48 -9.96
CA LEU A 326 5.67 38.35 -10.12
C LEU A 326 6.13 39.07 -11.39
N THR A 327 7.20 39.85 -11.27
CA THR A 327 7.80 40.64 -12.35
C THR A 327 9.32 40.50 -12.33
N ALA A 328 9.95 40.38 -13.49
CA ALA A 328 11.42 40.39 -13.60
C ALA A 328 12.01 41.82 -13.51
N GLY A 329 11.20 42.84 -13.82
CA GLY A 329 11.45 44.24 -13.47
C GLY A 329 10.70 44.67 -12.22
N GLY A 330 10.71 45.97 -11.93
CA GLY A 330 9.82 46.58 -10.92
C GLY A 330 8.34 46.53 -11.31
N GLU A 331 7.50 47.27 -10.58
CA GLU A 331 6.05 47.33 -10.81
C GLU A 331 5.72 47.62 -12.28
N GLN A 332 4.79 46.84 -12.81
CA GLN A 332 4.24 47.02 -14.16
C GLN A 332 2.73 47.17 -14.06
N ASP A 333 2.17 48.03 -14.90
CA ASP A 333 0.74 48.03 -15.19
C ASP A 333 0.51 48.16 -16.70
N PHE A 334 -0.57 47.54 -17.17
CA PHE A 334 -1.08 47.64 -18.52
C PHE A 334 -2.54 47.19 -18.59
N ARG A 335 -3.30 47.74 -19.54
CA ARG A 335 -4.69 47.38 -19.83
C ARG A 335 -4.83 45.89 -20.16
N LEU A 336 -5.81 45.22 -19.54
CA LEU A 336 -6.19 43.83 -19.80
C LEU A 336 -7.58 43.71 -20.47
N ALA A 337 -8.56 44.54 -20.10
CA ALA A 337 -9.92 44.44 -20.63
C ALA A 337 -10.64 45.81 -20.74
N TRP A 338 -11.95 45.77 -20.99
CA TRP A 338 -12.87 46.88 -20.71
C TRP A 338 -13.95 46.36 -19.74
N SER A 339 -14.46 47.22 -18.86
CA SER A 339 -15.62 46.87 -18.01
C SER A 339 -16.97 47.01 -18.74
N LYS A 340 -16.98 47.71 -19.89
CA LYS A 340 -18.19 47.89 -20.72
C LYS A 340 -18.57 46.62 -21.50
N GLY A 341 -19.46 45.83 -20.92
CA GLY A 341 -20.15 44.71 -21.57
C GLY A 341 -21.43 44.31 -20.83
N ASN A 342 -22.25 43.44 -21.43
CA ASN A 342 -23.28 42.74 -20.67
C ASN A 342 -22.59 41.69 -19.78
N PRO A 343 -22.83 41.66 -18.46
CA PRO A 343 -22.18 40.68 -17.60
C PRO A 343 -22.64 39.26 -17.97
N VAL A 344 -21.67 38.39 -18.22
CA VAL A 344 -21.92 36.96 -18.47
C VAL A 344 -21.98 36.27 -17.11
N PRO A 345 -23.07 35.57 -16.75
CA PRO A 345 -23.12 34.81 -15.51
C PRO A 345 -22.03 33.73 -15.53
N TRP A 346 -21.46 33.41 -14.37
CA TRP A 346 -20.62 32.23 -14.25
C TRP A 346 -21.46 30.98 -14.59
N PRO A 347 -20.95 30.02 -15.37
CA PRO A 347 -21.70 28.82 -15.72
C PRO A 347 -22.13 28.03 -14.47
N ASN A 348 -23.36 27.54 -14.45
CA ASN A 348 -23.78 26.58 -13.43
C ASN A 348 -23.03 25.26 -13.65
N GLY A 349 -22.11 24.91 -12.75
CA GLY A 349 -21.44 23.62 -12.79
C GLY A 349 -22.43 22.46 -12.64
N PRO A 350 -22.12 21.26 -13.21
CA PRO A 350 -22.89 20.06 -12.89
C PRO A 350 -22.85 19.80 -11.37
N GLY A 351 -24.02 19.61 -10.76
CA GLY A 351 -24.12 19.33 -9.33
C GLY A 351 -23.36 18.08 -8.92
N SER A 352 -22.86 18.04 -7.68
CA SER A 352 -22.04 16.92 -7.17
C SER A 352 -22.79 15.58 -7.24
N ALA A 353 -22.05 14.51 -7.54
CA ALA A 353 -22.64 13.19 -7.72
C ALA A 353 -23.15 12.61 -6.38
N SER A 354 -24.24 11.84 -6.43
CA SER A 354 -24.89 11.28 -5.23
C SER A 354 -23.96 10.34 -4.46
N ALA A 355 -23.77 10.59 -3.16
CA ALA A 355 -22.83 9.89 -2.29
C ALA A 355 -23.18 8.43 -1.93
N GLY A 356 -24.30 7.88 -2.41
CA GLY A 356 -24.84 6.59 -1.97
C GLY A 356 -23.87 5.41 -2.14
N SER A 357 -23.28 5.25 -3.33
CA SER A 357 -22.48 4.07 -3.69
C SER A 357 -21.04 4.05 -3.13
N LEU A 358 -20.63 5.06 -2.36
CA LEU A 358 -19.29 5.10 -1.75
C LEU A 358 -19.29 4.45 -0.36
N ALA A 359 -20.39 4.55 0.39
CA ALA A 359 -20.46 4.04 1.76
C ALA A 359 -20.27 2.52 1.81
N ASP A 360 -20.81 1.78 0.84
CA ASP A 360 -20.71 0.32 0.76
C ASP A 360 -19.25 -0.12 0.58
N LEU A 361 -18.55 0.40 -0.43
CA LEU A 361 -17.13 0.11 -0.70
C LEU A 361 -16.22 0.48 0.50
N TRP A 362 -16.55 1.55 1.23
CA TRP A 362 -15.84 1.93 2.45
C TRP A 362 -16.12 0.99 3.64
N ARG A 363 -17.28 0.32 3.70
CA ARG A 363 -17.50 -0.77 4.68
C ARG A 363 -16.72 -2.02 4.30
N ASP A 364 -16.60 -2.34 3.02
CA ASP A 364 -15.81 -3.48 2.55
C ASP A 364 -14.32 -3.27 2.86
N HIS A 365 -13.77 -2.09 2.56
CA HIS A 365 -12.44 -1.69 3.03
C HIS A 365 -12.30 -1.79 4.57
N TYR A 366 -13.29 -1.32 5.34
CA TYR A 366 -13.23 -1.40 6.81
C TYR A 366 -13.31 -2.84 7.35
N LYS A 367 -14.04 -3.73 6.67
CA LYS A 367 -14.08 -5.19 6.94
C LYS A 367 -12.68 -5.79 6.72
N PHE A 368 -12.08 -5.57 5.55
CA PHE A 368 -10.72 -6.05 5.25
C PHE A 368 -9.66 -5.45 6.18
N ALA A 369 -9.75 -4.15 6.50
CA ALA A 369 -8.88 -3.49 7.48
C ALA A 369 -9.13 -3.94 8.93
N SER A 370 -10.22 -4.68 9.19
CA SER A 370 -10.53 -5.28 10.50
C SER A 370 -10.03 -6.72 10.65
N ASP A 371 -10.05 -7.54 9.58
CA ASP A 371 -9.52 -8.91 9.61
C ASP A 371 -7.97 -8.92 9.73
N PRO A 372 -7.38 -9.58 10.76
CA PRO A 372 -5.93 -9.72 10.87
C PRO A 372 -5.28 -10.45 9.69
N ARG A 373 -5.92 -11.49 9.15
CA ARG A 373 -5.37 -12.34 8.09
C ARG A 373 -5.13 -11.54 6.81
N VAL A 374 -6.03 -10.60 6.50
CA VAL A 374 -5.90 -9.71 5.34
C VAL A 374 -4.78 -8.68 5.54
N ARG A 375 -4.61 -8.10 6.74
CA ARG A 375 -3.45 -7.24 7.05
C ARG A 375 -2.11 -7.98 7.00
N THR A 376 -2.10 -9.25 7.40
CA THR A 376 -0.90 -10.07 7.37
C THR A 376 -0.57 -10.52 5.94
N ARG A 377 -1.56 -10.90 5.13
CA ARG A 377 -1.33 -11.45 3.80
C ARG A 377 -1.22 -10.39 2.68
N TYR A 378 -1.93 -9.28 2.79
CA TYR A 378 -2.10 -8.27 1.72
C TYR A 378 -1.97 -6.79 2.18
N PRO A 379 -0.95 -6.40 2.99
CA PRO A 379 -0.85 -5.04 3.54
C PRO A 379 -0.73 -3.94 2.47
N ALA A 380 0.01 -4.15 1.38
CA ALA A 380 0.18 -3.14 0.33
C ALA A 380 -1.09 -3.00 -0.52
N ALA A 381 -1.73 -4.10 -0.91
CA ALA A 381 -3.00 -4.08 -1.64
C ALA A 381 -4.16 -3.49 -0.80
N LEU A 382 -4.24 -3.78 0.50
CA LEU A 382 -5.20 -3.15 1.42
C LEU A 382 -4.99 -1.62 1.51
N ALA A 383 -3.74 -1.18 1.63
CA ALA A 383 -3.42 0.25 1.69
C ALA A 383 -3.69 0.96 0.35
N GLN A 384 -3.46 0.28 -0.78
CA GLN A 384 -3.81 0.72 -2.13
C GLN A 384 -5.33 0.88 -2.29
N LEU A 385 -6.14 -0.07 -1.80
CA LEU A 385 -7.61 0.04 -1.76
C LEU A 385 -8.04 1.30 -1.00
N GLY A 386 -7.49 1.53 0.19
CA GLY A 386 -7.76 2.73 0.99
C GLY A 386 -7.41 4.04 0.26
N ARG A 387 -6.25 4.12 -0.41
CA ARG A 387 -5.86 5.30 -1.21
C ARG A 387 -6.75 5.50 -2.44
N ARG A 388 -7.05 4.43 -3.18
CA ARG A 388 -7.92 4.47 -4.37
C ARG A 388 -9.34 4.92 -4.01
N LEU A 389 -9.87 4.50 -2.86
CA LEU A 389 -11.17 4.96 -2.35
C LEU A 389 -11.20 6.46 -2.00
N VAL A 390 -10.11 7.02 -1.43
CA VAL A 390 -9.99 8.48 -1.24
C VAL A 390 -9.99 9.19 -2.59
N TRP A 391 -9.23 8.69 -3.58
CA TRP A 391 -9.19 9.26 -4.93
C TRP A 391 -10.55 9.19 -5.65
N LEU A 392 -11.30 8.09 -5.53
CA LEU A 392 -12.67 7.96 -6.04
C LEU A 392 -13.63 8.99 -5.42
N GLU A 393 -13.41 9.34 -4.15
CA GLU A 393 -14.16 10.40 -3.47
C GLU A 393 -13.75 11.79 -3.99
N GLU A 394 -12.46 12.08 -4.18
CA GLU A 394 -11.98 13.31 -4.83
C GLU A 394 -12.55 13.47 -6.26
N LEU A 395 -12.51 12.41 -7.07
CA LEU A 395 -13.11 12.35 -8.41
C LEU A 395 -14.63 12.59 -8.39
N SER A 396 -15.32 12.22 -7.31
CA SER A 396 -16.76 12.50 -7.12
C SER A 396 -17.08 13.99 -6.94
N PHE A 397 -16.07 14.82 -6.67
CA PHE A 397 -16.17 16.27 -6.54
C PHE A 397 -15.31 17.04 -7.55
N ALA A 398 -14.82 16.40 -8.62
CA ALA A 398 -13.84 16.98 -9.54
C ALA A 398 -14.41 17.60 -10.83
N GLY A 399 -15.73 17.72 -10.99
CA GLY A 399 -16.35 18.25 -12.21
C GLY A 399 -16.41 17.24 -13.36
N LYS A 400 -16.77 17.70 -14.56
CA LYS A 400 -17.20 16.83 -15.68
C LYS A 400 -16.07 16.04 -16.35
N ALA A 401 -14.86 16.59 -16.41
CA ALA A 401 -13.73 15.93 -17.09
C ALA A 401 -13.38 14.56 -16.46
N TYR A 402 -13.62 14.41 -15.16
CA TYR A 402 -13.29 13.21 -14.39
C TYR A 402 -14.41 12.16 -14.33
N GLN A 403 -15.53 12.34 -15.05
CA GLN A 403 -16.66 11.40 -15.02
C GLN A 403 -16.30 9.99 -15.49
N GLN A 404 -15.44 9.87 -16.52
CA GLN A 404 -14.96 8.58 -17.01
C GLN A 404 -13.97 7.95 -16.02
N ALA A 405 -12.93 8.69 -15.61
CA ALA A 405 -11.96 8.25 -14.61
C ALA A 405 -12.63 7.78 -13.29
N ARG A 406 -13.73 8.41 -12.88
CA ARG A 406 -14.55 7.99 -11.73
C ARG A 406 -15.23 6.63 -11.93
N ALA A 407 -15.69 6.31 -13.14
CA ALA A 407 -16.27 5.02 -13.47
C ALA A 407 -15.20 3.92 -13.51
N ASP A 408 -14.05 4.21 -14.12
CA ASP A 408 -12.92 3.29 -14.22
C ASP A 408 -12.30 3.01 -12.84
N ALA A 409 -12.04 4.05 -12.04
CA ALA A 409 -11.56 3.91 -10.66
C ALA A 409 -12.49 3.08 -9.78
N LYS A 410 -13.82 3.24 -9.94
CA LYS A 410 -14.81 2.41 -9.22
C LYS A 410 -14.71 0.95 -9.63
N LYS A 411 -14.52 0.66 -10.93
CA LYS A 411 -14.33 -0.71 -11.43
C LYS A 411 -13.02 -1.32 -10.90
N GLU A 412 -11.91 -0.58 -10.94
CA GLU A 412 -10.61 -1.03 -10.42
C GLU A 412 -10.66 -1.30 -8.90
N ILE A 413 -11.44 -0.54 -8.15
CA ILE A 413 -11.71 -0.79 -6.73
C ILE A 413 -12.55 -2.05 -6.52
N GLU A 414 -13.54 -2.32 -7.37
CA GLU A 414 -14.32 -3.56 -7.33
C GLU A 414 -13.50 -4.79 -7.75
N ASP A 415 -12.58 -4.64 -8.71
CA ASP A 415 -11.60 -5.68 -9.09
C ASP A 415 -10.64 -5.95 -7.92
N LEU A 416 -10.09 -4.90 -7.27
CA LEU A 416 -9.20 -5.03 -6.11
C LEU A 416 -9.91 -5.60 -4.86
N ILE A 417 -11.20 -5.31 -4.67
CA ILE A 417 -12.02 -5.95 -3.62
C ILE A 417 -12.12 -7.46 -3.89
N ARG A 418 -12.35 -7.90 -5.13
CA ARG A 418 -12.36 -9.33 -5.51
C ARG A 418 -10.99 -10.00 -5.34
N GLU A 419 -9.88 -9.29 -5.56
CA GLU A 419 -8.53 -9.81 -5.28
C GLU A 419 -8.19 -9.88 -3.77
N LEU A 420 -8.91 -9.14 -2.92
CA LEU A 420 -8.76 -9.12 -1.46
C LEU A 420 -9.76 -10.03 -0.72
N GLU A 421 -10.79 -10.54 -1.39
CA GLU A 421 -11.63 -11.61 -0.85
C GLU A 421 -10.76 -12.87 -0.68
N PRO A 422 -10.62 -13.42 0.54
CA PRO A 422 -9.78 -14.60 0.75
C PRO A 422 -10.39 -15.77 -0.03
N ALA A 423 -9.61 -16.38 -0.92
CA ALA A 423 -10.06 -17.51 -1.71
C ALA A 423 -10.54 -18.66 -0.80
N ASP A 424 -11.67 -19.27 -1.14
CA ASP A 424 -12.24 -20.45 -0.46
C ASP A 424 -11.39 -21.71 -0.71
N THR A 425 -10.15 -21.68 -0.23
CA THR A 425 -9.24 -22.83 -0.18
C THR A 425 -9.47 -23.54 1.14
N ALA A 426 -10.50 -24.40 1.17
CA ALA A 426 -10.76 -25.30 2.29
C ALA A 426 -9.55 -26.25 2.48
N VAL A 427 -8.71 -25.94 3.46
CA VAL A 427 -7.56 -26.77 3.85
C VAL A 427 -8.10 -27.95 4.67
N PRO A 428 -8.04 -29.22 4.20
CA PRO A 428 -8.48 -30.37 4.97
C PRO A 428 -7.72 -30.50 6.29
N ALA A 429 -8.39 -30.15 7.39
CA ALA A 429 -7.83 -30.11 8.73
C ALA A 429 -8.32 -31.30 9.57
N TYR A 430 -7.39 -32.12 10.01
CA TYR A 430 -7.62 -33.33 10.82
C TYR A 430 -7.54 -33.02 12.33
N SER A 431 -7.92 -31.80 12.71
CA SER A 431 -7.76 -31.22 14.05
C SER A 431 -8.79 -30.09 14.18
N LEU A 432 -9.61 -30.05 15.24
CA LEU A 432 -10.70 -29.07 15.32
C LEU A 432 -10.19 -27.63 15.41
N ALA A 433 -9.09 -27.40 16.13
CA ALA A 433 -8.50 -26.07 16.25
C ALA A 433 -7.97 -25.58 14.90
N LEU A 434 -7.31 -26.45 14.13
CA LEU A 434 -6.82 -26.10 12.78
C LEU A 434 -7.97 -25.90 11.77
N ALA A 435 -9.06 -26.67 11.90
CA ALA A 435 -10.27 -26.47 11.11
C ALA A 435 -10.96 -25.13 11.40
N GLN A 436 -10.99 -24.71 12.67
CA GLN A 436 -11.50 -23.40 13.08
C GLN A 436 -10.58 -22.25 12.62
N HIS A 437 -9.26 -22.44 12.65
CA HIS A 437 -8.29 -21.46 12.17
C HIS A 437 -8.42 -21.17 10.66
N PHE A 438 -8.57 -22.22 9.85
CA PHE A 438 -8.76 -22.08 8.39
C PHE A 438 -10.21 -21.77 7.97
N ALA A 439 -11.17 -21.65 8.89
CA ALA A 439 -12.56 -21.38 8.55
C ALA A 439 -12.78 -19.96 7.98
N PRO A 440 -13.69 -19.79 6.99
CA PRO A 440 -14.12 -18.47 6.53
C PRO A 440 -14.74 -17.64 7.67
N PRO A 441 -14.55 -16.30 7.70
CA PRO A 441 -15.06 -15.46 8.77
C PRO A 441 -16.59 -15.42 8.77
N GLY A 442 -17.20 -16.07 9.76
CA GLY A 442 -18.65 -16.14 9.95
C GLY A 442 -19.34 -17.36 9.33
N ASP A 443 -18.59 -18.33 8.80
CA ASP A 443 -19.13 -19.63 8.40
C ASP A 443 -19.07 -20.63 9.58
N ASP A 444 -19.96 -20.40 10.56
CA ASP A 444 -20.17 -21.32 11.69
C ASP A 444 -20.81 -22.63 11.20
N ASP A 445 -20.04 -23.59 10.68
CA ASP A 445 -20.60 -24.92 10.33
C ASP A 445 -21.28 -25.54 11.56
N PRO A 446 -22.61 -25.73 11.54
CA PRO A 446 -23.35 -26.21 12.70
C PRO A 446 -22.96 -27.64 13.08
N ARG A 447 -22.32 -28.40 12.18
CA ARG A 447 -21.81 -29.76 12.46
C ARG A 447 -20.52 -29.67 13.28
N LEU A 448 -19.53 -28.90 12.82
CA LEU A 448 -18.29 -28.60 13.55
C LEU A 448 -18.58 -28.03 14.95
N ALA A 449 -19.54 -27.09 15.06
CA ALA A 449 -19.98 -26.55 16.34
C ALA A 449 -20.63 -27.62 17.25
N SER A 450 -21.45 -28.53 16.68
CA SER A 450 -22.08 -29.62 17.43
C SER A 450 -21.06 -30.65 17.93
N VAL A 451 -20.12 -31.06 17.09
CA VAL A 451 -19.05 -32.02 17.44
C VAL A 451 -18.11 -31.43 18.48
N THR A 452 -17.71 -30.16 18.33
CA THR A 452 -16.92 -29.41 19.33
C THR A 452 -17.63 -29.40 20.68
N LYS A 453 -18.94 -29.13 20.72
CA LYS A 453 -19.75 -29.12 21.95
C LYS A 453 -19.86 -30.51 22.61
N LEU A 454 -20.00 -31.57 21.82
CA LEU A 454 -20.05 -32.95 22.32
C LEU A 454 -18.71 -33.36 22.93
N LEU A 455 -17.59 -33.04 22.27
CA LEU A 455 -16.24 -33.30 22.80
C LEU A 455 -15.93 -32.48 24.05
N ALA A 456 -16.38 -31.22 24.14
CA ALA A 456 -16.29 -30.42 25.36
C ALA A 456 -16.98 -31.11 26.55
N GLY A 457 -18.15 -31.73 26.33
CA GLY A 457 -18.83 -32.55 27.34
C GLY A 457 -17.98 -33.74 27.81
N LEU A 458 -17.35 -34.47 26.89
CA LEU A 458 -16.49 -35.62 27.21
C LEU A 458 -15.21 -35.25 27.95
N ARG A 459 -14.66 -34.05 27.70
CA ARG A 459 -13.50 -33.48 28.39
C ARG A 459 -13.81 -33.18 29.87
N GLU A 460 -15.04 -32.80 30.19
CA GLU A 460 -15.48 -32.57 31.59
C GLU A 460 -15.88 -33.87 32.31
N GLN A 461 -16.62 -34.75 31.63
CA GLN A 461 -16.97 -36.08 32.14
C GLN A 461 -16.99 -37.08 30.97
N PRO A 462 -16.26 -38.21 31.01
CA PRO A 462 -16.13 -39.15 29.89
C PRO A 462 -17.40 -40.04 29.68
N ARG A 463 -18.56 -39.53 30.10
CA ARG A 463 -19.86 -40.18 29.98
C ARG A 463 -20.43 -39.92 28.59
N GLY A 464 -20.63 -41.00 27.82
CA GLY A 464 -21.16 -40.91 26.46
C GLY A 464 -20.11 -41.06 25.35
N ILE A 465 -18.87 -41.44 25.67
CA ILE A 465 -17.84 -41.85 24.68
C ILE A 465 -18.43 -42.85 23.67
N GLU A 466 -19.10 -43.90 24.16
CA GLU A 466 -19.78 -44.88 23.31
C GLU A 466 -20.90 -44.31 22.43
N ALA A 467 -21.57 -43.23 22.84
CA ALA A 467 -22.64 -42.63 22.07
C ALA A 467 -22.07 -41.77 20.93
N LEU A 468 -21.04 -40.95 21.21
CA LEU A 468 -20.36 -40.15 20.19
C LEU A 468 -19.62 -41.04 19.18
N ALA A 469 -18.90 -42.06 19.63
CA ALA A 469 -18.16 -42.97 18.75
C ALA A 469 -19.06 -43.72 17.76
N LYS A 470 -20.31 -43.99 18.15
CA LYS A 470 -21.37 -44.63 17.33
C LYS A 470 -22.25 -43.63 16.58
N SER A 471 -22.01 -42.32 16.70
CA SER A 471 -22.82 -41.28 16.04
C SER A 471 -22.40 -41.05 14.59
N GLU A 472 -22.51 -42.08 13.76
CA GLU A 472 -22.11 -42.02 12.34
C GLU A 472 -22.78 -40.87 11.58
N LYS A 473 -24.02 -40.52 11.92
CA LYS A 473 -24.76 -39.41 11.30
C LYS A 473 -24.12 -38.04 11.55
N GLU A 474 -23.53 -37.81 12.72
CA GLU A 474 -22.88 -36.54 13.06
C GLU A 474 -21.44 -36.52 12.54
N LEU A 475 -20.75 -37.66 12.57
CA LEU A 475 -19.33 -37.76 12.18
C LEU A 475 -19.12 -37.86 10.66
N ALA A 476 -19.96 -38.62 9.94
CA ALA A 476 -19.84 -38.80 8.48
C ALA A 476 -20.24 -37.55 7.66
N ALA A 477 -20.72 -36.49 8.33
CA ALA A 477 -21.05 -35.21 7.71
C ALA A 477 -19.90 -34.17 7.79
N LEU A 478 -18.76 -34.54 8.39
CA LEU A 478 -17.48 -33.81 8.34
C LEU A 478 -16.60 -34.36 7.20
N GLU A 479 -15.95 -33.47 6.46
CA GLU A 479 -15.08 -33.81 5.31
C GLU A 479 -13.81 -34.55 5.74
N ALA A 480 -13.20 -34.14 6.85
CA ALA A 480 -12.11 -34.85 7.53
C ALA A 480 -12.60 -35.41 8.88
N GLU A 481 -11.93 -36.44 9.41
CA GLU A 481 -12.11 -36.84 10.81
C GLU A 481 -11.09 -36.11 11.68
N PRO A 482 -11.50 -35.30 12.68
CA PRO A 482 -10.56 -34.69 13.60
C PRO A 482 -9.91 -35.73 14.51
N VAL A 483 -8.64 -35.55 14.86
CA VAL A 483 -7.87 -36.43 15.75
C VAL A 483 -8.57 -36.63 17.11
N GLU A 484 -9.27 -35.63 17.61
CA GLU A 484 -10.03 -35.71 18.87
C GLU A 484 -11.25 -36.66 18.76
N VAL A 485 -11.86 -36.75 17.57
CA VAL A 485 -12.93 -37.72 17.27
C VAL A 485 -12.34 -39.12 17.13
N HIS A 486 -11.21 -39.23 16.43
CA HIS A 486 -10.53 -40.51 16.22
C HIS A 486 -10.08 -41.15 17.55
N LEU A 487 -9.51 -40.35 18.46
CA LEU A 487 -9.13 -40.77 19.81
C LEU A 487 -10.35 -41.29 20.62
N VAL A 488 -11.50 -40.58 20.59
CA VAL A 488 -12.74 -41.05 21.24
C VAL A 488 -13.22 -42.38 20.67
N ARG A 489 -13.07 -42.61 19.36
CA ARG A 489 -13.40 -43.89 18.71
C ARG A 489 -12.43 -45.00 19.09
N MET A 490 -11.13 -44.72 19.14
CA MET A 490 -10.10 -45.67 19.61
C MET A 490 -10.37 -46.10 21.05
N LEU A 491 -10.63 -45.15 21.97
CA LEU A 491 -11.04 -45.42 23.34
C LEU A 491 -12.31 -46.28 23.39
N SER A 492 -13.37 -45.91 22.66
CA SER A 492 -14.63 -46.68 22.63
C SER A 492 -14.52 -48.08 22.01
N ARG A 493 -13.50 -48.36 21.20
CA ARG A 493 -13.31 -49.64 20.49
C ARG A 493 -12.36 -50.59 21.23
N HIS A 494 -11.36 -50.05 21.92
CA HIS A 494 -10.25 -50.84 22.49
C HIS A 494 -10.17 -50.78 24.02
N MET A 495 -10.81 -49.81 24.70
CA MET A 495 -10.79 -49.70 26.16
C MET A 495 -12.02 -50.38 26.80
N PRO A 496 -11.87 -51.17 27.88
CA PRO A 496 -13.00 -51.72 28.63
C PRO A 496 -13.95 -50.62 29.16
N ALA A 497 -15.26 -50.83 29.02
CA ALA A 497 -16.28 -49.84 29.44
C ALA A 497 -16.19 -49.45 30.93
N ALA A 498 -15.68 -50.35 31.80
CA ALA A 498 -15.42 -50.06 33.20
C ALA A 498 -14.28 -49.04 33.42
N TRP A 499 -13.34 -48.92 32.49
CA TRP A 499 -12.22 -47.96 32.55
C TRP A 499 -12.53 -46.65 31.83
N LEU A 500 -13.47 -46.62 30.87
CA LEU A 500 -13.94 -45.38 30.22
C LEU A 500 -14.45 -44.33 31.22
N ALA A 501 -14.93 -44.75 32.39
CA ALA A 501 -15.38 -43.88 33.48
C ALA A 501 -14.23 -43.30 34.36
N ASN A 502 -12.97 -43.65 34.09
CA ASN A 502 -11.83 -43.21 34.90
C ASN A 502 -11.46 -41.72 34.60
N PRO A 503 -11.19 -40.88 35.61
CA PRO A 503 -10.76 -39.49 35.42
C PRO A 503 -9.55 -39.28 34.48
N ALA A 504 -8.63 -40.25 34.40
CA ALA A 504 -7.48 -40.20 33.50
C ALA A 504 -7.90 -40.05 32.02
N VAL A 505 -9.04 -40.64 31.63
CA VAL A 505 -9.60 -40.54 30.26
C VAL A 505 -9.97 -39.09 29.94
N ALA A 506 -10.63 -38.39 30.87
CA ALA A 506 -10.94 -36.97 30.72
C ALA A 506 -9.67 -36.11 30.61
N LYS A 507 -8.64 -36.39 31.44
CA LYS A 507 -7.36 -35.67 31.36
C LYS A 507 -6.63 -35.87 30.03
N VAL A 508 -6.67 -37.05 29.44
CA VAL A 508 -6.09 -37.31 28.11
C VAL A 508 -6.88 -36.63 27.00
N LEU A 509 -8.22 -36.67 27.05
CA LEU A 509 -9.06 -35.91 26.10
C LEU A 509 -8.87 -34.38 26.21
N GLN A 510 -8.58 -33.88 27.42
CA GLN A 510 -8.15 -32.50 27.66
C GLN A 510 -6.73 -32.24 27.12
N ALA A 511 -5.79 -33.17 27.28
CA ALA A 511 -4.43 -33.07 26.75
C ALA A 511 -4.41 -33.00 25.22
N GLN A 512 -5.10 -33.90 24.51
CA GLN A 512 -5.23 -33.85 23.05
C GLN A 512 -5.81 -32.50 22.59
N SER A 513 -6.88 -32.03 23.22
CA SER A 513 -7.51 -30.75 22.86
C SER A 513 -6.58 -29.55 23.04
N LEU A 514 -5.77 -29.54 24.09
CA LEU A 514 -4.82 -28.46 24.35
C LEU A 514 -3.61 -28.55 23.42
N GLY A 515 -3.19 -29.77 23.02
CA GLY A 515 -2.17 -29.97 22.00
C GLY A 515 -2.56 -29.46 20.62
N GLU A 516 -3.81 -29.71 20.21
CA GLU A 516 -4.34 -29.17 18.95
C GLU A 516 -4.49 -27.65 18.97
N GLN A 517 -4.95 -27.07 20.08
CA GLN A 517 -5.00 -25.61 20.25
C GLN A 517 -3.59 -24.99 20.25
N ALA A 518 -2.63 -25.59 20.95
CA ALA A 518 -1.25 -25.14 20.95
C ALA A 518 -0.55 -25.25 19.58
N ALA A 519 -1.06 -26.08 18.67
CA ALA A 519 -0.55 -26.28 17.32
C ALA A 519 -1.31 -25.48 16.23
N ALA A 520 -2.37 -24.75 16.59
CA ALA A 520 -3.15 -23.90 15.69
C ALA A 520 -3.22 -22.45 16.23
N PRO A 521 -2.11 -21.69 16.20
CA PRO A 521 -2.07 -20.32 16.70
C PRO A 521 -2.79 -19.33 15.76
N ASP A 522 -3.51 -18.35 16.33
CA ASP A 522 -4.21 -17.25 15.63
C ASP A 522 -3.40 -16.58 14.53
N ASP A 523 -2.07 -16.49 14.71
CA ASP A 523 -1.12 -16.01 13.73
C ASP A 523 -0.20 -17.15 13.29
N GLU A 524 -0.32 -17.56 12.02
CA GLU A 524 0.39 -18.74 11.47
C GLU A 524 1.91 -18.64 11.61
N ARG A 525 2.48 -17.43 11.75
CA ARG A 525 3.90 -17.23 12.03
C ARG A 525 4.30 -17.88 13.35
N VAL A 526 3.43 -17.83 14.36
CA VAL A 526 3.79 -18.10 15.76
C VAL A 526 4.13 -19.59 16.01
N HIS A 527 3.80 -20.49 15.09
CA HIS A 527 4.06 -21.93 15.26
C HIS A 527 5.51 -22.25 15.63
N TYR A 528 6.52 -21.62 15.00
CA TYR A 528 7.95 -21.85 15.26
C TYR A 528 8.37 -21.67 16.73
N TRP A 529 7.70 -20.80 17.51
CA TRP A 529 8.04 -20.52 18.91
C TRP A 529 7.45 -21.53 19.91
N VAL A 530 6.49 -22.35 19.46
CA VAL A 530 5.77 -23.33 20.28
C VAL A 530 6.10 -24.78 19.92
N GLN A 531 6.66 -25.06 18.74
CA GLN A 531 6.94 -26.43 18.28
C GLN A 531 7.69 -27.30 19.30
N SER A 532 8.68 -26.74 19.99
CA SER A 532 9.50 -27.47 20.96
C SER A 532 8.76 -27.82 22.26
N ILE A 533 7.86 -26.93 22.72
CA ILE A 533 7.01 -27.20 23.89
C ILE A 533 5.93 -28.21 23.51
N VAL A 534 5.26 -28.00 22.38
CA VAL A 534 4.21 -28.88 21.87
C VAL A 534 4.76 -30.28 21.59
N ALA A 535 5.92 -30.43 20.95
CA ALA A 535 6.52 -31.75 20.69
C ALA A 535 6.86 -32.51 21.98
N LYS A 536 7.36 -31.81 23.01
CA LYS A 536 7.63 -32.40 24.33
C LYS A 536 6.34 -32.79 25.06
N SER A 537 5.28 -31.99 24.94
CA SER A 537 3.96 -32.31 25.49
C SER A 537 3.26 -33.43 24.71
N ASP A 538 3.43 -33.52 23.39
CA ASP A 538 2.96 -34.62 22.55
C ASP A 538 3.62 -35.95 22.94
N GLU A 539 4.92 -35.96 23.30
CA GLU A 539 5.58 -37.15 23.84
C GLU A 539 4.94 -37.62 25.15
N LEU A 540 4.70 -36.69 26.09
CA LEU A 540 4.03 -36.99 27.35
C LEU A 540 2.57 -37.44 27.14
N ARG A 541 1.85 -36.81 26.20
CA ARG A 541 0.47 -37.19 25.83
C ARG A 541 0.43 -38.63 25.31
N ARG A 542 1.27 -39.00 24.34
CA ARG A 542 1.38 -40.38 23.82
C ARG A 542 1.66 -41.38 24.95
N GLN A 543 2.62 -41.09 25.83
CA GLN A 543 2.90 -41.93 27.00
C GLN A 543 1.70 -42.08 27.96
N ALA A 544 0.80 -41.10 28.04
CA ALA A 544 -0.42 -41.20 28.83
C ALA A 544 -1.52 -42.00 28.11
N GLU A 545 -1.65 -41.85 26.79
CA GLU A 545 -2.55 -42.62 25.94
C GLU A 545 -2.21 -44.13 25.97
N ASP A 546 -0.94 -44.50 25.79
CA ASP A 546 -0.46 -45.88 25.92
C ASP A 546 -0.88 -46.50 27.27
N ARG A 547 -0.73 -45.72 28.35
CA ARG A 547 -1.07 -46.15 29.72
C ARG A 547 -2.58 -46.27 29.95
N LEU A 548 -3.43 -45.56 29.21
CA LEU A 548 -4.87 -45.80 29.21
C LEU A 548 -5.22 -47.17 28.60
N PHE A 549 -4.56 -47.55 27.49
CA PHE A 549 -4.80 -48.83 26.84
C PHE A 549 -4.18 -50.03 27.61
N ILE A 550 -3.08 -49.82 28.33
CA ILE A 550 -2.52 -50.81 29.28
C ILE A 550 -3.46 -51.01 30.48
N GLY A 551 -3.95 -49.91 31.07
CA GLY A 551 -4.89 -49.94 32.18
C GLY A 551 -4.34 -50.44 33.52
N GLY A 552 -5.24 -50.88 34.41
CA GLY A 552 -4.88 -51.25 35.78
C GLY A 552 -4.21 -50.11 36.53
N ASP A 553 -3.10 -50.39 37.22
CA ASP A 553 -2.31 -49.38 37.96
C ASP A 553 -1.74 -48.28 37.03
N ALA A 554 -1.53 -48.57 35.74
CA ALA A 554 -1.03 -47.59 34.77
C ALA A 554 -1.98 -46.39 34.58
N LEU A 555 -3.27 -46.53 34.92
CA LEU A 555 -4.24 -45.43 34.90
C LEU A 555 -3.85 -44.26 35.84
N SER A 556 -3.16 -44.54 36.95
CA SER A 556 -2.60 -43.49 37.83
C SER A 556 -1.47 -42.71 37.15
N GLU A 557 -0.62 -43.41 36.39
CA GLU A 557 0.51 -42.76 35.70
C GLU A 557 0.08 -42.11 34.37
N ALA A 558 -1.02 -42.55 33.77
CA ALA A 558 -1.72 -41.82 32.72
C ALA A 558 -2.27 -40.48 33.24
N ASP A 559 -2.96 -40.49 34.39
CA ASP A 559 -3.52 -39.28 35.02
C ASP A 559 -2.45 -38.23 35.32
N LYS A 560 -1.31 -38.64 35.89
CA LYS A 560 -0.17 -37.76 36.17
C LYS A 560 0.45 -37.20 34.90
N THR A 561 0.85 -38.07 33.96
CA THR A 561 1.58 -37.63 32.77
C THR A 561 0.70 -36.82 31.81
N ALA A 562 -0.60 -37.11 31.72
CA ALA A 562 -1.56 -36.24 31.03
C ALA A 562 -1.68 -34.86 31.70
N SER A 563 -1.55 -34.77 33.04
CA SER A 563 -1.53 -33.48 33.75
C SER A 563 -0.30 -32.66 33.35
N THR A 564 0.90 -33.27 33.34
CA THR A 564 2.14 -32.58 32.92
C THR A 564 2.14 -32.21 31.43
N ALA A 565 1.57 -33.05 30.56
CA ALA A 565 1.42 -32.72 29.13
C ALA A 565 0.58 -31.45 28.95
N ARG A 566 -0.56 -31.36 29.66
CA ARG A 566 -1.45 -30.18 29.67
C ARG A 566 -0.79 -28.93 30.20
N GLU A 567 0.04 -29.02 31.24
CA GLU A 567 0.80 -27.87 31.76
C GLU A 567 1.74 -27.30 30.67
N GLY A 568 2.40 -28.15 29.90
CA GLY A 568 3.22 -27.72 28.76
C GLY A 568 2.40 -27.15 27.60
N TYR A 569 1.27 -27.78 27.23
CA TYR A 569 0.39 -27.23 26.19
C TYR A 569 -0.23 -25.88 26.60
N GLN A 570 -0.59 -25.69 27.87
CA GLN A 570 -1.09 -24.42 28.40
C GLN A 570 -0.03 -23.32 28.27
N GLN A 571 1.24 -23.62 28.61
CA GLN A 571 2.37 -22.70 28.39
C GLN A 571 2.59 -22.38 26.90
N ALA A 572 2.36 -23.34 26.01
CA ALA A 572 2.44 -23.12 24.57
C ALA A 572 1.30 -22.22 24.06
N ILE A 573 0.06 -22.40 24.53
CA ILE A 573 -1.09 -21.53 24.19
C ILE A 573 -0.85 -20.11 24.70
N GLU A 574 -0.45 -19.93 25.96
CA GLU A 574 -0.17 -18.61 26.53
C GLU A 574 0.99 -17.90 25.81
N ARG A 575 2.01 -18.64 25.36
CA ARG A 575 3.07 -18.13 24.47
C ARG A 575 2.50 -17.77 23.09
N ALA A 576 1.62 -18.58 22.53
CA ALA A 576 1.02 -18.38 21.22
C ALA A 576 0.12 -17.13 21.16
N GLU A 577 -0.79 -16.95 22.11
CA GLU A 577 -1.68 -15.79 22.19
C GLU A 577 -0.89 -14.47 22.27
N ARG A 578 0.13 -14.43 23.14
CA ARG A 578 0.97 -13.23 23.36
C ARG A 578 1.77 -12.85 22.11
N LEU A 579 2.39 -13.82 21.44
CA LEU A 579 3.13 -13.57 20.20
C LEU A 579 2.20 -13.23 19.03
N SER A 580 1.03 -13.87 18.93
CA SER A 580 0.03 -13.58 17.89
C SER A 580 -0.48 -12.15 18.02
N ARG A 581 -0.82 -11.72 19.24
CA ARG A 581 -1.19 -10.33 19.53
C ARG A 581 -0.07 -9.35 19.19
N ALA A 582 1.19 -9.69 19.49
CA ALA A 582 2.35 -8.85 19.15
C ALA A 582 2.53 -8.68 17.64
N PHE A 583 2.40 -9.76 16.86
CA PHE A 583 2.45 -9.73 15.39
C PHE A 583 1.29 -8.93 14.77
N GLN A 584 0.05 -9.22 15.19
CA GLN A 584 -1.13 -8.50 14.69
C GLN A 584 -1.11 -7.01 15.06
N LEU A 585 -0.53 -6.65 16.21
CA LEU A 585 -0.30 -5.27 16.63
C LEU A 585 0.77 -4.57 15.78
N ARG A 586 1.91 -5.24 15.50
CA ARG A 586 2.97 -4.76 14.59
C ARG A 586 2.37 -4.45 13.22
N ASP A 587 1.64 -5.41 12.64
CA ASP A 587 1.06 -5.29 11.30
C ASP A 587 -0.02 -4.19 11.23
N ARG A 588 -0.87 -4.05 12.27
CA ARG A 588 -1.81 -2.92 12.39
C ARG A 588 -1.07 -1.58 12.50
N ALA A 589 -0.01 -1.49 13.31
CA ALA A 589 0.70 -0.24 13.53
C ALA A 589 1.32 0.31 12.25
N TRP A 590 1.96 -0.54 11.43
CA TRP A 590 2.47 -0.13 10.11
C TRP A 590 1.35 0.31 9.16
N ALA A 591 0.20 -0.36 9.16
CA ALA A 591 -0.94 0.00 8.33
C ALA A 591 -1.61 1.32 8.74
N GLU A 592 -1.70 1.64 10.04
CA GLU A 592 -2.44 2.80 10.55
C GLU A 592 -1.57 4.08 10.72
N LEU A 593 -0.28 3.94 11.09
CA LEU A 593 0.56 5.08 11.51
C LEU A 593 0.75 6.16 10.43
N PRO A 594 1.06 5.85 9.14
CA PRO A 594 1.23 6.89 8.11
C PRO A 594 -0.02 7.74 7.90
N TYR A 595 -1.21 7.15 8.01
CA TYR A 595 -2.47 7.88 7.90
C TYR A 595 -2.79 8.72 9.15
N HIS A 596 -2.37 8.29 10.33
CA HIS A 596 -2.39 9.15 11.53
C HIS A 596 -1.42 10.34 11.39
N ALA A 597 -0.23 10.15 10.80
CA ALA A 597 0.71 11.22 10.53
C ALA A 597 0.14 12.25 9.53
N LEU A 598 -0.51 11.78 8.45
CA LEU A 598 -1.15 12.64 7.45
C LEU A 598 -2.29 13.48 8.06
N TRP A 599 -3.13 12.84 8.86
CA TRP A 599 -4.22 13.51 9.59
C TRP A 599 -3.68 14.64 10.49
N LEU A 600 -2.64 14.38 11.30
CA LEU A 600 -2.07 15.39 12.20
C LEU A 600 -1.31 16.51 11.46
N ALA A 601 -0.77 16.26 10.26
CA ALA A 601 -0.10 17.27 9.43
C ALA A 601 -1.02 18.38 8.88
N GLU A 602 -2.32 18.09 8.79
CA GLU A 602 -3.32 18.96 8.16
C GLU A 602 -4.34 19.52 9.13
N TRP A 603 -4.46 18.88 10.30
CA TRP A 603 -5.40 19.25 11.34
C TRP A 603 -5.15 20.66 11.89
N ALA A 604 -6.21 21.44 12.05
CA ALA A 604 -6.13 22.81 12.53
C ALA A 604 -7.29 23.14 13.50
N PRO A 605 -7.03 23.75 14.67
CA PRO A 605 -5.70 23.98 15.27
C PRO A 605 -5.03 22.66 15.70
N PRO A 606 -3.69 22.62 15.86
CA PRO A 606 -2.97 21.42 16.31
C PRO A 606 -3.53 20.82 17.61
N LEU A 607 -3.49 19.48 17.73
CA LEU A 607 -4.05 18.76 18.89
C LEU A 607 -3.06 18.73 20.06
N PRO A 608 -3.41 19.28 21.25
CA PRO A 608 -2.56 19.18 22.43
C PRO A 608 -2.37 17.73 22.89
N GLY A 609 -1.16 17.41 23.35
CA GLY A 609 -0.83 16.11 23.94
C GLY A 609 -0.44 15.00 22.97
N LEU A 610 -0.44 15.25 21.65
CA LEU A 610 0.06 14.29 20.64
C LEU A 610 1.48 14.61 20.13
N GLN A 611 2.03 15.76 20.50
CA GLN A 611 3.34 16.21 20.04
C GLN A 611 4.46 15.33 20.62
N GLY A 612 5.38 14.87 19.76
CA GLY A 612 6.43 13.90 20.07
C GLY A 612 5.99 12.43 20.05
N SER A 613 4.69 12.13 19.96
CA SER A 613 4.20 10.74 20.05
C SER A 613 4.47 9.89 18.81
N LEU A 614 4.44 10.48 17.61
CA LEU A 614 4.61 9.70 16.37
C LEU A 614 6.04 9.18 16.17
N PRO A 615 7.13 9.95 16.34
CA PRO A 615 8.50 9.41 16.22
C PRO A 615 8.79 8.31 17.25
N GLN A 616 8.30 8.47 18.49
CA GLN A 616 8.43 7.43 19.52
C GLN A 616 7.66 6.16 19.17
N LEU A 617 6.44 6.27 18.64
CA LEU A 617 5.68 5.13 18.14
C LEU A 617 6.40 4.43 16.95
N VAL A 618 7.00 5.17 16.01
CA VAL A 618 7.83 4.57 14.94
C VAL A 618 8.99 3.77 15.54
N HIS A 619 9.67 4.30 16.56
CA HIS A 619 10.76 3.61 17.24
C HIS A 619 10.27 2.32 17.94
N ASP A 620 9.18 2.40 18.71
CA ASP A 620 8.64 1.27 19.45
C ASP A 620 8.09 0.15 18.54
N VAL A 621 7.48 0.50 17.40
CA VAL A 621 7.02 -0.47 16.39
C VAL A 621 8.21 -1.16 15.71
N ARG A 622 9.31 -0.44 15.47
CA ARG A 622 10.56 -1.01 14.94
C ARG A 622 11.29 -1.89 15.95
N GLU A 623 11.27 -1.54 17.24
CA GLU A 623 11.78 -2.41 18.30
C GLU A 623 10.97 -3.71 18.37
N LEU A 624 9.64 -3.61 18.40
CA LEU A 624 8.74 -4.77 18.38
C LEU A 624 8.99 -5.67 17.16
N GLY A 625 9.10 -5.08 15.95
CA GLY A 625 9.43 -5.82 14.73
C GLY A 625 10.77 -6.53 14.83
N ARG A 626 11.84 -5.84 15.24
CA ARG A 626 13.17 -6.43 15.43
C ARG A 626 13.19 -7.55 16.48
N SER A 627 12.47 -7.42 17.59
CA SER A 627 12.38 -8.47 18.61
C SER A 627 11.67 -9.72 18.11
N LEU A 628 10.64 -9.57 17.27
CA LEU A 628 9.95 -10.70 16.63
C LEU A 628 10.80 -11.35 15.53
N GLU A 629 11.42 -10.55 14.65
CA GLU A 629 12.20 -11.06 13.50
C GLU A 629 13.54 -11.68 13.90
N THR A 630 14.25 -11.12 14.89
CA THR A 630 15.54 -11.69 15.35
C THR A 630 15.36 -13.09 15.94
N ALA A 631 14.22 -13.35 16.59
CA ALA A 631 13.93 -14.65 17.18
C ALA A 631 13.59 -15.72 16.12
N TRP A 632 12.91 -15.31 15.04
CA TRP A 632 12.53 -16.16 13.90
C TRP A 632 13.74 -16.76 13.19
N GLU A 633 14.75 -15.93 12.86
CA GLU A 633 15.96 -16.38 12.17
C GLU A 633 16.76 -17.43 12.97
N GLN A 634 16.63 -17.45 14.30
CA GLN A 634 17.39 -18.34 15.17
C GLN A 634 16.79 -19.74 15.24
N VAL A 635 15.45 -19.86 15.24
CA VAL A 635 14.77 -21.15 15.07
C VAL A 635 15.16 -21.77 13.73
N GLU A 636 15.13 -20.98 12.66
CA GLU A 636 15.44 -21.45 11.30
C GLU A 636 16.88 -21.97 11.15
N ARG A 637 17.85 -21.31 11.81
CA ARG A 637 19.26 -21.74 11.79
C ARG A 637 19.55 -22.95 12.68
N GLY A 638 18.58 -23.44 13.46
CA GLY A 638 18.78 -24.51 14.45
C GLY A 638 19.80 -24.15 15.54
N GLN A 639 20.01 -22.86 15.79
CA GLN A 639 21.00 -22.34 16.74
C GLN A 639 20.34 -22.12 18.10
N ALA A 640 21.11 -22.35 19.18
CA ALA A 640 20.70 -21.87 20.50
C ALA A 640 20.59 -20.34 20.46
N PRO A 641 19.55 -19.74 21.07
CA PRO A 641 19.42 -18.29 21.11
C PRO A 641 20.61 -17.67 21.86
N PRO A 642 21.03 -16.44 21.50
CA PRO A 642 21.94 -15.65 22.32
C PRO A 642 21.37 -15.50 23.74
N ALA A 643 22.25 -15.36 24.74
CA ALA A 643 21.84 -15.17 26.14
C ALA A 643 20.88 -13.97 26.35
N GLU A 644 20.94 -12.98 25.46
CA GLU A 644 20.07 -11.81 25.40
C GLU A 644 18.62 -12.14 24.99
N LEU A 645 18.36 -13.32 24.41
CA LEU A 645 17.07 -13.77 23.89
C LEU A 645 16.59 -15.11 24.47
N SER A 646 17.39 -15.80 25.29
CA SER A 646 17.01 -17.09 25.92
C SER A 646 15.64 -17.07 26.60
N TYR A 647 15.22 -15.92 27.14
CA TYR A 647 13.92 -15.71 27.79
C TYR A 647 12.70 -16.03 26.89
N LEU A 648 12.85 -16.00 25.55
CA LEU A 648 11.77 -16.38 24.61
C LEU A 648 11.62 -17.91 24.46
N TRP A 649 12.66 -18.68 24.78
CA TRP A 649 12.64 -20.14 24.71
C TRP A 649 12.42 -20.77 26.08
N GLU A 650 13.08 -20.25 27.11
CA GLU A 650 12.96 -20.71 28.50
C GLU A 650 11.57 -20.44 29.11
N ALA A 651 11.24 -21.18 30.17
CA ALA A 651 9.96 -21.06 30.89
C ALA A 651 10.03 -19.95 31.98
N GLY A 652 10.36 -18.73 31.55
CA GLY A 652 10.40 -17.55 32.43
C GLY A 652 9.02 -16.92 32.67
N PRO A 653 8.81 -16.17 33.76
CA PRO A 653 7.54 -15.50 34.06
C PRO A 653 7.18 -14.48 32.98
N ALA A 654 5.91 -14.47 32.55
CA ALA A 654 5.43 -13.68 31.42
C ALA A 654 5.70 -12.16 31.53
N SER A 655 5.72 -11.62 32.75
CA SER A 655 5.92 -10.19 33.03
C SER A 655 7.28 -9.63 32.64
N GLU A 656 8.26 -10.46 32.29
CA GLU A 656 9.65 -10.06 32.09
C GLU A 656 10.10 -10.05 30.62
N TRP A 657 9.21 -10.31 29.65
CA TRP A 657 9.57 -10.39 28.23
C TRP A 657 9.67 -8.99 27.57
N PRO A 658 10.81 -8.61 26.95
CA PRO A 658 10.92 -7.43 26.09
C PRO A 658 9.85 -7.31 25.01
N VAL A 659 9.38 -8.40 24.40
CA VAL A 659 8.30 -8.37 23.38
C VAL A 659 7.01 -7.77 23.95
N ASP A 660 6.55 -8.23 25.13
CA ASP A 660 5.38 -7.66 25.81
C ASP A 660 5.61 -6.21 26.24
N SER A 661 6.85 -5.88 26.63
CA SER A 661 7.23 -4.51 27.00
C SER A 661 7.17 -3.55 25.80
N ALA A 662 7.63 -3.97 24.63
CA ALA A 662 7.54 -3.20 23.38
C ALA A 662 6.09 -3.15 22.88
N ALA A 663 5.39 -4.29 22.80
CA ALA A 663 3.99 -4.38 22.42
C ALA A 663 3.10 -3.50 23.31
N GLY A 664 3.32 -3.49 24.62
CA GLY A 664 2.60 -2.61 25.55
C GLY A 664 2.86 -1.12 25.31
N ARG A 665 4.07 -0.71 24.86
CA ARG A 665 4.34 0.68 24.47
C ARG A 665 3.66 1.06 23.15
N VAL A 666 3.71 0.17 22.16
CA VAL A 666 3.02 0.34 20.87
C VAL A 666 1.50 0.43 21.08
N GLU A 667 0.91 -0.52 21.81
CA GLU A 667 -0.54 -0.59 22.01
C GLU A 667 -1.11 0.65 22.71
N ARG A 668 -0.43 1.15 23.75
CA ARG A 668 -0.85 2.38 24.46
C ARG A 668 -0.82 3.61 23.55
N GLN A 669 0.26 3.80 22.79
CA GLN A 669 0.43 4.97 21.92
C GLN A 669 -0.49 4.91 20.69
N LEU A 670 -0.58 3.76 20.03
CA LEU A 670 -1.45 3.57 18.88
C LEU A 670 -2.93 3.70 19.28
N ASN A 671 -3.37 3.09 20.38
CA ASN A 671 -4.76 3.27 20.83
C ASN A 671 -5.07 4.70 21.28
N ALA A 672 -4.10 5.47 21.80
CA ALA A 672 -4.32 6.89 22.07
C ALA A 672 -4.60 7.70 20.80
N LEU A 673 -3.89 7.41 19.69
CA LEU A 673 -4.14 8.02 18.38
C LEU A 673 -5.51 7.60 17.81
N ARG A 674 -5.85 6.31 17.87
CA ARG A 674 -7.13 5.76 17.39
C ARG A 674 -8.33 6.32 18.15
N VAL A 675 -8.26 6.33 19.49
CA VAL A 675 -9.30 6.93 20.36
C VAL A 675 -9.45 8.43 20.07
N ARG A 676 -8.35 9.16 19.83
CA ARG A 676 -8.46 10.59 19.50
C ARG A 676 -9.06 10.82 18.12
N LEU A 677 -8.69 10.04 17.10
CA LEU A 677 -9.27 10.10 15.76
C LEU A 677 -10.78 9.81 15.79
N GLN A 678 -11.19 8.77 16.51
CA GLN A 678 -12.60 8.42 16.71
C GLN A 678 -13.36 9.54 17.45
N SER A 679 -12.79 10.10 18.53
CA SER A 679 -13.42 11.18 19.29
C SER A 679 -13.61 12.45 18.47
N GLU A 680 -12.64 12.84 17.65
CA GLU A 680 -12.78 13.98 16.73
C GLU A 680 -13.79 13.71 15.60
N THR A 681 -13.89 12.46 15.14
CA THR A 681 -14.89 11.99 14.17
C THR A 681 -16.31 12.10 14.73
N GLU A 682 -16.55 11.51 15.91
CA GLU A 682 -17.84 11.60 16.60
C GLU A 682 -18.21 13.04 16.95
N ARG A 683 -17.23 13.86 17.36
CA ARG A 683 -17.45 15.30 17.61
C ARG A 683 -17.92 16.00 16.34
N LEU A 684 -17.23 15.83 15.21
CA LEU A 684 -17.59 16.50 13.95
C LEU A 684 -18.91 15.99 13.36
N ILE A 685 -19.24 14.73 13.58
CA ILE A 685 -20.54 14.18 13.20
C ILE A 685 -21.67 14.82 14.01
N ASN A 686 -21.53 14.90 15.34
CA ASN A 686 -22.61 15.30 16.24
C ASN A 686 -22.67 16.82 16.53
N ILE A 687 -21.63 17.61 16.24
CA ILE A 687 -21.61 19.05 16.53
C ILE A 687 -22.66 19.82 15.70
N ALA A 688 -23.34 20.78 16.31
CA ALA A 688 -24.40 21.56 15.65
C ALA A 688 -23.88 22.66 14.71
N SER A 689 -22.65 23.14 14.89
CA SER A 689 -22.12 24.28 14.13
C SER A 689 -21.84 23.96 12.66
N ARG A 690 -22.35 24.79 11.77
CA ARG A 690 -22.14 24.71 10.32
C ARG A 690 -21.27 25.89 9.88
N ASN A 691 -19.95 25.72 10.00
CA ASN A 691 -19.00 26.78 9.68
C ASN A 691 -17.73 26.24 8.98
N ALA A 692 -16.94 27.14 8.39
CA ALA A 692 -15.77 26.78 7.61
C ALA A 692 -14.70 26.01 8.41
N VAL A 693 -14.60 26.22 9.74
CA VAL A 693 -13.72 25.44 10.62
C VAL A 693 -14.17 23.97 10.65
N THR A 694 -15.45 23.72 10.91
CA THR A 694 -16.01 22.35 10.91
C THR A 694 -15.95 21.70 9.52
N LEU A 695 -16.15 22.46 8.44
CA LEU A 695 -16.01 21.95 7.08
C LEU A 695 -14.57 21.50 6.80
N ARG A 696 -13.57 22.35 7.09
CA ARG A 696 -12.16 22.00 6.89
C ARG A 696 -11.74 20.78 7.71
N GLN A 697 -12.09 20.73 8.99
CA GLN A 697 -11.78 19.56 9.83
C GLN A 697 -12.47 18.28 9.33
N THR A 698 -13.70 18.38 8.81
CA THR A 698 -14.41 17.27 8.16
C THR A 698 -13.67 16.80 6.91
N MET A 699 -13.22 17.73 6.04
CA MET A 699 -12.43 17.38 4.85
C MET A 699 -11.08 16.74 5.20
N THR A 700 -10.39 17.21 6.25
CA THR A 700 -9.15 16.58 6.74
C THR A 700 -9.37 15.15 7.24
N LEU A 701 -10.50 14.86 7.90
CA LEU A 701 -10.88 13.49 8.23
C LEU A 701 -11.12 12.62 6.99
N LEU A 702 -11.72 13.16 5.94
CA LEU A 702 -11.97 12.42 4.70
C LEU A 702 -10.68 12.08 3.92
N ARG A 703 -9.53 12.73 4.19
CA ARG A 703 -8.24 12.36 3.57
C ARG A 703 -7.56 11.13 4.20
N THR A 704 -8.09 10.57 5.30
CA THR A 704 -7.59 9.30 5.87
C THR A 704 -8.57 8.13 5.63
N PRO A 705 -8.07 6.91 5.29
CA PRO A 705 -8.89 5.72 5.11
C PRO A 705 -9.29 5.04 6.43
N LEU A 706 -8.84 5.55 7.59
CA LEU A 706 -9.04 4.91 8.91
C LEU A 706 -10.45 5.02 9.51
N ILE A 707 -11.40 5.63 8.79
CA ILE A 707 -12.75 5.93 9.29
C ILE A 707 -13.75 4.88 8.78
N SER A 708 -14.68 4.45 9.64
CA SER A 708 -15.73 3.49 9.28
C SER A 708 -16.59 4.00 8.12
N GLY A 709 -17.07 3.11 7.24
CA GLY A 709 -17.87 3.50 6.07
C GLY A 709 -19.16 4.25 6.44
N ASP A 710 -19.79 3.90 7.57
CA ASP A 710 -21.01 4.56 8.04
C ASP A 710 -20.74 5.97 8.59
N ASP A 711 -19.69 6.15 9.40
CA ASP A 711 -19.30 7.48 9.91
C ASP A 711 -18.73 8.36 8.80
N ARG A 712 -17.96 7.78 7.87
CA ARG A 712 -17.51 8.47 6.67
C ARG A 712 -18.68 8.94 5.82
N GLY A 713 -19.71 8.10 5.63
CA GLY A 713 -20.96 8.49 4.99
C GLY A 713 -21.68 9.64 5.71
N ARG A 714 -21.58 9.74 7.04
CA ARG A 714 -22.10 10.89 7.82
C ARG A 714 -21.25 12.15 7.63
N LEU A 715 -19.92 12.03 7.58
CA LEU A 715 -19.00 13.14 7.28
C LEU A 715 -19.22 13.69 5.86
N VAL A 716 -19.35 12.83 4.84
CA VAL A 716 -19.64 13.27 3.45
C VAL A 716 -20.97 14.01 3.38
N ARG A 717 -22.04 13.48 4.01
CA ARG A 717 -23.33 14.19 4.12
C ARG A 717 -23.21 15.55 4.82
N ARG A 718 -22.27 15.68 5.77
CA ARG A 718 -21.96 16.96 6.43
C ARG A 718 -21.26 17.94 5.48
N VAL A 719 -20.28 17.50 4.69
CA VAL A 719 -19.64 18.33 3.65
C VAL A 719 -20.68 18.87 2.67
N THR A 720 -21.52 18.00 2.11
CA THR A 720 -22.58 18.38 1.15
C THR A 720 -23.73 19.18 1.76
N THR A 721 -23.74 19.39 3.08
CA THR A 721 -24.68 20.30 3.77
C THR A 721 -24.03 21.67 4.03
N ILE A 722 -22.79 21.69 4.56
CA ILE A 722 -22.14 22.93 4.99
C ILE A 722 -21.57 23.73 3.81
N ALA A 723 -21.03 23.08 2.78
CA ALA A 723 -20.41 23.79 1.65
C ALA A 723 -21.41 24.67 0.85
N PRO A 724 -22.63 24.21 0.52
CA PRO A 724 -23.64 25.06 -0.11
C PRO A 724 -24.11 26.22 0.80
N GLU A 725 -24.27 25.95 2.11
CA GLU A 725 -24.71 26.95 3.08
C GLU A 725 -23.70 28.11 3.22
N LEU A 726 -22.40 27.81 3.25
CA LEU A 726 -21.34 28.82 3.27
C LEU A 726 -21.28 29.58 1.94
N HIS A 727 -21.36 28.86 0.81
CA HIS A 727 -21.32 29.48 -0.50
C HIS A 727 -22.45 30.51 -0.69
N GLY A 728 -23.68 30.16 -0.28
CA GLY A 728 -24.83 31.06 -0.29
C GLY A 728 -24.78 32.23 0.71
N GLN A 729 -23.92 32.16 1.72
CA GLN A 729 -23.66 33.27 2.65
C GLN A 729 -22.60 34.25 2.11
N SER A 730 -21.61 33.76 1.36
CA SER A 730 -20.53 34.60 0.79
C SER A 730 -20.87 35.24 -0.55
N GLN A 731 -21.96 34.86 -1.22
CA GLN A 731 -22.44 35.61 -2.38
C GLN A 731 -23.05 36.96 -1.94
N PRO A 732 -22.64 38.11 -2.53
CA PRO A 732 -23.29 39.38 -2.25
C PRO A 732 -24.73 39.35 -2.77
N ARG A 733 -25.70 39.68 -1.91
CA ARG A 733 -27.12 39.73 -2.29
C ARG A 733 -27.30 40.78 -3.39
N ILE A 734 -27.67 40.34 -4.59
CA ILE A 734 -27.97 41.22 -5.73
C ILE A 734 -29.30 41.93 -5.47
N GLY A 735 -29.26 43.00 -4.67
CA GLY A 735 -30.44 43.73 -4.23
C GLY A 735 -30.13 44.90 -3.28
N THR A 736 -30.08 46.11 -3.86
CA THR A 736 -30.00 47.44 -3.21
C THR A 736 -28.67 47.85 -2.54
N ALA A 737 -28.40 49.16 -2.63
CA ALA A 737 -27.39 49.95 -1.92
C ALA A 737 -25.90 49.53 -2.03
N ALA A 738 -25.18 50.13 -2.99
CA ALA A 738 -23.73 50.27 -2.91
C ALA A 738 -23.38 51.42 -1.94
N ALA A 739 -23.19 51.10 -0.66
CA ALA A 739 -22.66 52.00 0.38
C ALA A 739 -22.10 51.16 1.54
N ALA A 740 -21.23 51.77 2.38
CA ALA A 740 -20.57 51.15 3.53
C ALA A 740 -19.68 49.93 3.20
N VAL A 741 -18.47 50.20 2.71
CA VAL A 741 -17.31 49.35 3.04
C VAL A 741 -16.79 49.85 4.39
N ASP A 742 -17.26 49.26 5.48
CA ASP A 742 -16.77 49.60 6.82
C ASP A 742 -15.33 49.12 6.99
N GLN A 743 -14.43 50.03 7.36
CA GLN A 743 -13.03 49.74 7.66
C GLN A 743 -12.88 49.16 9.08
N GLU A 744 -13.50 48.00 9.35
CA GLU A 744 -13.09 47.19 10.50
C GLU A 744 -11.71 46.58 10.23
N ALA A 745 -10.68 47.36 10.56
CA ALA A 745 -9.33 46.86 10.69
C ALA A 745 -9.28 45.90 11.90
N ASP A 746 -9.47 44.59 11.65
CA ASP A 746 -9.13 43.54 12.62
C ASP A 746 -7.62 43.62 12.90
N THR A 747 -7.29 44.40 13.93
CA THR A 747 -5.94 44.67 14.41
C THR A 747 -5.37 43.49 15.22
N SER A 748 -6.10 42.38 15.28
CA SER A 748 -5.61 41.12 15.82
C SER A 748 -4.69 40.44 14.79
N PRO A 749 -3.37 40.29 15.04
CA PRO A 749 -2.55 39.35 14.30
C PRO A 749 -2.93 37.92 14.71
N ARG A 750 -4.09 37.43 14.25
CA ARG A 750 -4.38 35.99 14.22
C ARG A 750 -3.21 35.35 13.48
N PRO A 751 -2.54 34.35 14.09
CA PRO A 751 -1.25 33.88 13.59
C PRO A 751 -1.39 33.46 12.13
N ALA A 752 -0.47 33.94 11.28
CA ALA A 752 -0.32 33.45 9.92
C ALA A 752 -0.31 31.92 9.98
N ALA A 753 -1.23 31.28 9.23
CA ALA A 753 -1.58 29.87 9.41
C ALA A 753 -0.31 29.04 9.60
N SER A 754 -0.15 28.52 10.83
CA SER A 754 1.14 28.13 11.38
C SER A 754 1.93 27.29 10.40
N GLU A 755 3.21 27.62 10.21
CA GLU A 755 4.15 26.74 9.51
C GLU A 755 3.92 25.31 10.02
N PRO A 756 3.71 24.32 9.15
CA PRO A 756 3.49 22.97 9.62
C PRO A 756 4.65 22.56 10.50
N THR A 757 4.35 21.98 11.65
CA THR A 757 5.41 21.46 12.52
C THR A 757 6.24 20.50 11.68
N SER A 758 7.57 20.55 11.79
CA SER A 758 8.48 19.73 10.98
C SER A 758 8.46 18.23 11.34
N GLU A 759 7.38 17.79 11.97
CA GLU A 759 7.22 16.58 12.74
C GLU A 759 6.56 15.44 11.93
N PRO A 760 5.48 15.63 11.15
CA PRO A 760 4.98 14.59 10.24
C PRO A 760 5.98 14.30 9.11
N LEU A 761 6.73 15.32 8.70
CA LEU A 761 7.83 15.22 7.74
C LEU A 761 8.95 14.33 8.31
N HIS A 762 9.34 14.59 9.56
CA HIS A 762 10.30 13.76 10.29
C HIS A 762 9.78 12.32 10.45
N VAL A 763 8.48 12.10 10.66
CA VAL A 763 7.88 10.76 10.76
C VAL A 763 8.02 9.96 9.45
N ILE A 764 7.78 10.54 8.27
CA ILE A 764 7.95 9.82 6.98
C ILE A 764 9.42 9.48 6.74
N ALA A 765 10.31 10.44 7.04
CA ALA A 765 11.75 10.25 6.95
C ALA A 765 12.22 9.13 7.90
N GLU A 766 11.72 9.12 9.13
CA GLU A 766 12.02 8.10 10.13
C GLU A 766 11.46 6.73 9.72
N LEU A 767 10.20 6.65 9.28
CA LEU A 767 9.52 5.42 8.81
C LEU A 767 10.36 4.66 7.78
N LEU A 768 10.95 5.37 6.80
CA LEU A 768 11.73 4.78 5.70
C LEU A 768 13.24 4.62 6.00
N ASN A 769 13.79 5.32 7.02
CA ASN A 769 15.21 5.23 7.36
C ASN A 769 15.50 4.01 8.26
N GLU A 770 15.45 2.80 7.70
CA GLU A 770 15.47 1.54 8.47
C GLU A 770 16.76 1.32 9.26
N ASP A 771 17.92 1.46 8.61
CA ASP A 771 19.24 1.23 9.20
C ASP A 771 19.88 2.47 9.86
N GLY A 772 19.25 3.64 9.79
CA GLY A 772 19.94 4.92 10.02
C GLY A 772 20.95 5.31 8.93
N LYS A 773 21.03 4.53 7.82
CA LYS A 773 21.90 4.79 6.65
C LYS A 773 21.64 6.18 6.04
N ALA A 774 20.40 6.68 6.08
CA ALA A 774 20.14 8.06 5.73
C ALA A 774 20.54 8.97 6.90
N GLN A 775 21.74 9.57 6.79
CA GLN A 775 22.04 10.79 7.53
C GLN A 775 21.17 11.93 6.99
N LEU A 776 19.94 12.00 7.51
CA LEU A 776 19.16 13.23 7.53
C LEU A 776 19.93 14.23 8.41
N GLY A 777 20.85 14.95 7.78
CA GLY A 777 21.63 16.01 8.41
C GLY A 777 20.73 17.13 8.92
N SER A 778 21.34 18.21 9.42
CA SER A 778 20.63 19.38 9.93
C SER A 778 19.76 20.06 8.86
N ARG A 779 18.50 19.60 8.73
CA ARG A 779 17.46 20.09 7.80
C ARG A 779 17.88 20.12 6.31
N PRO A 780 18.02 18.97 5.62
CA PRO A 780 17.94 18.94 4.16
C PRO A 780 16.60 19.56 3.70
N ASN A 781 16.60 20.28 2.57
CA ASN A 781 15.38 20.91 2.04
C ASN A 781 14.29 19.84 1.73
N LEU A 782 13.02 20.23 1.81
CA LEU A 782 11.88 19.31 1.69
C LEU A 782 11.81 18.62 0.32
N GLU A 783 12.29 19.28 -0.75
CA GLU A 783 12.47 18.65 -2.07
C GLU A 783 13.47 17.50 -2.05
N VAL A 784 14.60 17.66 -1.35
CA VAL A 784 15.65 16.63 -1.23
C VAL A 784 15.12 15.43 -0.43
N GLN A 785 14.31 15.69 0.61
CA GLN A 785 13.61 14.64 1.35
C GLN A 785 12.57 13.93 0.49
N GLY A 786 11.77 14.67 -0.29
CA GLY A 786 10.73 14.12 -1.14
C GLY A 786 11.25 13.30 -2.32
N ASP A 787 12.35 13.73 -2.94
CA ASP A 787 13.02 12.95 -3.98
C ASP A 787 13.81 11.77 -3.42
N TRP A 788 14.31 11.85 -2.18
CA TRP A 788 14.82 10.68 -1.44
C TRP A 788 13.72 9.65 -1.17
N VAL A 789 12.54 10.05 -0.66
CA VAL A 789 11.39 9.14 -0.48
C VAL A 789 11.04 8.42 -1.79
N TRP A 790 10.93 9.17 -2.88
CA TRP A 790 10.63 8.60 -4.21
C TRP A 790 11.74 7.65 -4.69
N ARG A 791 13.02 7.96 -4.47
CA ARG A 791 14.13 7.05 -4.80
C ARG A 791 14.12 5.80 -3.93
N THR A 792 14.01 5.90 -2.61
CA THR A 792 13.94 4.75 -1.70
C THR A 792 12.80 3.79 -2.05
N LEU A 793 11.60 4.31 -2.36
CA LEU A 793 10.47 3.46 -2.75
C LEU A 793 10.69 2.70 -4.08
N ASN A 794 11.45 3.27 -5.02
CA ASN A 794 11.82 2.63 -6.29
C ASN A 794 13.08 1.76 -6.19
N ASP A 795 13.99 2.07 -5.27
CA ASP A 795 15.15 1.23 -4.96
C ASP A 795 14.70 -0.04 -4.25
N TRP A 796 13.77 0.08 -3.28
CA TRP A 796 13.06 -1.05 -2.70
C TRP A 796 12.26 -1.83 -3.75
N ASP A 797 11.48 -1.19 -4.63
CA ASP A 797 10.76 -1.91 -5.70
C ASP A 797 11.70 -2.80 -6.56
N ARG A 798 12.85 -2.24 -6.96
CA ARG A 798 13.85 -2.97 -7.75
C ARG A 798 14.55 -4.08 -6.95
N GLU A 799 14.85 -3.83 -5.67
CA GLU A 799 15.37 -4.83 -4.74
C GLU A 799 14.37 -5.99 -4.58
N LEU A 800 13.12 -5.68 -4.23
CA LEU A 800 12.00 -6.60 -4.03
C LEU A 800 11.73 -7.48 -5.28
N LYS A 801 11.93 -6.95 -6.49
CA LYS A 801 11.85 -7.70 -7.76
C LYS A 801 13.10 -8.53 -8.10
N SER A 802 14.17 -8.43 -7.30
CA SER A 802 15.44 -9.15 -7.48
C SER A 802 15.77 -10.13 -6.36
N LEU A 803 15.05 -10.07 -5.23
CA LEU A 803 15.19 -11.00 -4.11
C LEU A 803 14.73 -12.41 -4.52
N GLY A 804 15.58 -13.41 -4.29
CA GLY A 804 15.26 -14.82 -4.52
C GLY A 804 14.42 -15.45 -3.42
N ASP A 805 13.96 -16.69 -3.65
CA ASP A 805 12.95 -17.41 -2.86
C ASP A 805 13.40 -17.89 -1.45
N THR A 806 14.44 -17.29 -0.87
CA THR A 806 14.88 -17.62 0.50
C THR A 806 13.97 -16.98 1.53
N ARG A 807 13.73 -17.66 2.66
CA ARG A 807 12.88 -17.15 3.74
C ARG A 807 13.38 -15.84 4.35
N GLY A 808 14.70 -15.66 4.45
CA GLY A 808 15.31 -14.42 4.94
C GLY A 808 15.10 -13.22 4.00
N SER A 809 15.25 -13.43 2.68
CA SER A 809 14.95 -12.38 1.69
C SER A 809 13.45 -12.06 1.64
N LEU A 810 12.57 -13.06 1.72
CA LEU A 810 11.12 -12.86 1.82
C LEU A 810 10.70 -12.13 3.11
N ALA A 811 11.38 -12.35 4.23
CA ALA A 811 11.12 -11.63 5.49
C ALA A 811 11.56 -10.15 5.43
N ALA A 812 12.72 -9.86 4.84
CA ALA A 812 13.13 -8.48 4.57
C ALA A 812 12.16 -7.79 3.58
N ALA A 813 11.71 -8.54 2.56
CA ALA A 813 10.73 -8.06 1.59
C ALA A 813 9.37 -7.72 2.21
N ASP A 814 8.85 -8.58 3.10
CA ASP A 814 7.64 -8.35 3.90
C ASP A 814 7.75 -7.07 4.75
N ARG A 815 8.91 -6.84 5.38
CA ARG A 815 9.14 -5.65 6.21
C ARG A 815 9.13 -4.37 5.37
N HIS A 816 9.92 -4.32 4.29
CA HIS A 816 9.90 -3.18 3.35
C HIS A 816 8.47 -2.96 2.80
N ALA A 817 7.76 -4.04 2.44
CA ALA A 817 6.39 -3.98 1.94
C ALA A 817 5.43 -3.34 2.94
N ARG A 818 5.45 -3.75 4.22
CA ARG A 818 4.59 -3.18 5.28
C ARG A 818 4.89 -1.71 5.56
N ILE A 819 6.17 -1.33 5.57
CA ILE A 819 6.60 0.06 5.83
C ILE A 819 6.16 0.98 4.67
N ALA A 820 6.34 0.55 3.42
CA ALA A 820 6.02 1.33 2.24
C ALA A 820 4.55 1.21 1.74
N ALA A 821 3.78 0.23 2.24
CA ALA A 821 2.41 -0.06 1.85
C ALA A 821 1.51 1.18 1.75
N ALA A 822 1.56 2.06 2.76
CA ALA A 822 0.76 3.29 2.82
C ALA A 822 1.24 4.40 1.87
N LEU A 823 2.49 4.32 1.40
CA LEU A 823 3.18 5.35 0.64
C LEU A 823 3.21 5.09 -0.87
N TRP A 824 3.34 3.84 -1.34
CA TRP A 824 3.43 3.57 -2.79
C TRP A 824 2.26 4.15 -3.60
N SER A 825 2.54 4.55 -4.83
CA SER A 825 1.54 4.97 -5.80
C SER A 825 0.59 3.80 -6.12
N ASP A 826 1.07 2.86 -6.92
CA ASP A 826 0.41 1.61 -7.25
C ASP A 826 1.19 0.42 -6.66
N THR A 827 0.55 -0.73 -6.45
CA THR A 827 1.25 -1.94 -6.01
C THR A 827 2.16 -2.44 -7.13
N PRO A 828 3.47 -2.69 -6.87
CA PRO A 828 4.38 -3.19 -7.90
C PRO A 828 4.17 -4.67 -8.26
N TRP A 829 3.33 -5.38 -7.48
CA TRP A 829 2.99 -6.78 -7.67
C TRP A 829 1.57 -6.90 -8.20
N LYS A 830 1.44 -7.41 -9.43
CA LYS A 830 0.16 -7.76 -10.06
C LYS A 830 0.28 -9.15 -10.70
N PRO A 831 -0.62 -10.11 -10.40
CA PRO A 831 -1.73 -10.03 -9.45
C PRO A 831 -1.27 -9.81 -8.00
N VAL A 832 -2.20 -9.41 -7.11
CA VAL A 832 -1.91 -9.12 -5.69
C VAL A 832 -1.26 -10.29 -4.94
N THR A 833 -1.48 -11.54 -5.38
CA THR A 833 -0.82 -12.74 -4.83
C THR A 833 0.70 -12.75 -5.00
N GLY A 834 1.27 -11.88 -5.85
CA GLY A 834 2.71 -11.66 -5.97
C GLY A 834 3.33 -10.79 -4.88
N GLU A 835 2.54 -10.22 -3.96
CA GLU A 835 3.04 -9.42 -2.84
C GLU A 835 3.93 -10.29 -1.91
N PRO A 836 5.12 -9.83 -1.48
CA PRO A 836 6.01 -10.60 -0.60
C PRO A 836 5.35 -11.05 0.70
N SER A 837 4.42 -10.27 1.24
CA SER A 837 3.60 -10.65 2.40
C SER A 837 2.67 -11.83 2.11
N ASN A 838 2.15 -11.97 0.89
CA ASN A 838 1.39 -13.16 0.47
C ASN A 838 2.34 -14.37 0.35
N VAL A 839 3.44 -14.21 -0.40
CA VAL A 839 4.41 -15.30 -0.65
C VAL A 839 5.04 -15.81 0.66
N LEU A 840 5.38 -14.92 1.58
CA LEU A 840 5.85 -15.28 2.91
C LEU A 840 4.74 -15.97 3.73
N SER A 841 3.48 -15.52 3.65
CA SER A 841 2.37 -16.19 4.33
C SER A 841 2.16 -17.62 3.81
N ASP A 842 2.26 -17.85 2.50
CA ASP A 842 2.16 -19.19 1.90
C ASP A 842 3.33 -20.11 2.32
N LEU A 843 4.57 -19.60 2.31
CA LEU A 843 5.74 -20.32 2.83
C LEU A 843 5.60 -20.67 4.33
N VAL A 844 5.04 -19.77 5.13
CA VAL A 844 4.80 -20.00 6.56
C VAL A 844 3.72 -21.05 6.78
N ARG A 845 2.64 -21.01 5.98
CA ARG A 845 1.58 -22.02 5.98
C ARG A 845 2.09 -23.40 5.55
N GLN A 846 3.00 -23.48 4.59
CA GLN A 846 3.64 -24.74 4.19
C GLN A 846 4.41 -25.40 5.34
N HIS A 847 5.17 -24.63 6.11
CA HIS A 847 5.88 -25.15 7.29
C HIS A 847 4.92 -25.53 8.44
N LEU A 848 3.82 -24.80 8.62
CA LEU A 848 2.76 -25.17 9.56
C LEU A 848 2.11 -26.52 9.18
N LEU A 849 1.77 -26.72 7.90
CA LEU A 849 1.20 -27.97 7.40
C LEU A 849 2.19 -29.13 7.48
N LEU A 850 3.47 -28.91 7.16
CA LEU A 850 4.53 -29.89 7.35
C LEU A 850 4.69 -30.30 8.82
N TRP A 851 4.63 -29.33 9.73
CA TRP A 851 4.71 -29.61 11.17
C TRP A 851 3.52 -30.45 11.64
N HIS A 852 2.30 -30.18 11.16
CA HIS A 852 1.13 -31.02 11.44
C HIS A 852 1.25 -32.43 10.82
N ALA A 853 1.81 -32.57 9.61
CA ALA A 853 2.13 -33.87 9.04
C ALA A 853 3.11 -34.65 9.92
N ASP A 854 4.21 -34.04 10.34
CA ASP A 854 5.22 -34.67 11.21
C ASP A 854 4.68 -34.99 12.62
N ARG A 855 3.82 -34.16 13.20
CA ARG A 855 3.12 -34.46 14.46
C ARG A 855 2.28 -35.74 14.32
N VAL A 856 1.48 -35.82 13.27
CA VAL A 856 0.56 -36.95 13.02
C VAL A 856 1.32 -38.24 12.67
N LEU A 857 2.46 -38.16 11.97
CA LEU A 857 3.34 -39.30 11.71
C LEU A 857 4.04 -39.84 12.97
N ALA A 858 4.13 -39.05 14.04
CA ALA A 858 4.69 -39.44 15.32
C ALA A 858 3.67 -40.05 16.30
N ASP A 859 2.37 -40.02 15.98
CA ASP A 859 1.29 -40.55 16.81
C ASP A 859 0.83 -41.95 16.37
N PHE A 860 0.52 -42.81 17.35
CA PHE A 860 0.06 -44.18 17.10
C PHE A 860 -1.46 -44.23 16.92
N TRP A 861 -1.90 -44.49 15.68
CA TRP A 861 -3.33 -44.54 15.36
C TRP A 861 -3.75 -45.82 14.65
N GLY A 862 -4.96 -46.29 15.00
CA GLY A 862 -5.58 -47.47 14.41
C GLY A 862 -6.26 -47.20 13.06
N PRO A 863 -7.07 -48.15 12.57
CA PRO A 863 -7.84 -47.98 11.34
C PRO A 863 -8.86 -46.83 11.47
N GLY A 864 -8.77 -45.87 10.54
CA GLY A 864 -9.78 -44.85 10.31
C GLY A 864 -11.03 -45.40 9.60
N ARG A 865 -11.86 -44.51 9.04
CA ARG A 865 -13.15 -44.84 8.40
C ARG A 865 -13.01 -45.97 7.38
N ASP A 866 -12.04 -45.83 6.47
CA ASP A 866 -11.81 -46.73 5.33
C ASP A 866 -10.80 -47.85 5.62
N GLN A 867 -10.64 -48.21 6.90
CA GLN A 867 -9.63 -49.14 7.45
C GLN A 867 -8.15 -48.76 7.24
N GLN A 868 -7.83 -47.75 6.44
CA GLN A 868 -6.48 -47.18 6.38
C GLN A 868 -6.05 -46.59 7.73
N PRO A 869 -4.75 -46.61 8.11
CA PRO A 869 -4.27 -45.95 9.31
C PRO A 869 -4.55 -44.43 9.26
N PHE A 870 -5.06 -43.86 10.35
CA PHE A 870 -5.41 -42.42 10.39
C PHE A 870 -4.21 -41.52 10.03
N PHE A 871 -3.00 -41.87 10.49
CA PHE A 871 -1.80 -41.10 10.17
C PHE A 871 -1.57 -40.98 8.66
N SER A 872 -1.91 -42.01 7.88
CA SER A 872 -1.68 -42.00 6.44
C SER A 872 -2.60 -41.03 5.71
N VAL A 873 -3.87 -40.96 6.13
CA VAL A 873 -4.87 -40.10 5.49
C VAL A 873 -4.57 -38.63 5.83
N ALA A 874 -4.32 -38.34 7.10
CA ALA A 874 -4.08 -36.98 7.59
C ALA A 874 -2.71 -36.42 7.15
N ALA A 875 -1.62 -37.18 7.26
CA ALA A 875 -0.29 -36.70 6.85
C ALA A 875 -0.18 -36.52 5.33
N GLN A 876 -0.75 -37.44 4.53
CA GLN A 876 -0.78 -37.29 3.06
C GLN A 876 -1.53 -36.01 2.65
N ALA A 877 -2.69 -35.75 3.26
CA ALA A 877 -3.47 -34.55 2.97
C ALA A 877 -2.69 -33.26 3.30
N TYR A 878 -2.07 -33.17 4.47
CA TYR A 878 -1.24 -32.00 4.82
C TYR A 878 -0.03 -31.81 3.88
N LEU A 879 0.61 -32.91 3.44
CA LEU A 879 1.68 -32.86 2.44
C LEU A 879 1.18 -32.38 1.08
N ASP A 880 -0.02 -32.80 0.65
CA ASP A 880 -0.62 -32.40 -0.61
C ASP A 880 -1.12 -30.94 -0.62
N GLU A 881 -1.65 -30.43 0.50
CA GLU A 881 -1.91 -28.99 0.64
C GLU A 881 -0.63 -28.16 0.65
N SER A 882 0.41 -28.61 1.35
CA SER A 882 1.73 -27.94 1.33
C SER A 882 2.31 -27.86 -0.10
N ARG A 883 2.12 -28.92 -0.91
CA ARG A 883 2.48 -28.92 -2.34
C ARG A 883 1.65 -27.92 -3.17
N LYS A 884 0.33 -27.85 -2.94
CA LYS A 884 -0.59 -26.94 -3.68
C LYS A 884 -0.27 -25.46 -3.48
N LEU A 885 0.25 -25.07 -2.31
CA LEU A 885 0.67 -23.70 -2.00
C LEU A 885 1.92 -23.23 -2.79
N GLY A 886 2.50 -24.08 -3.64
CA GLY A 886 3.64 -23.75 -4.50
C GLY A 886 4.97 -23.98 -3.80
N ALA A 887 5.60 -25.13 -4.05
CA ALA A 887 6.75 -25.57 -3.26
C ALA A 887 8.01 -24.72 -3.52
N SER A 888 8.33 -23.82 -2.59
CA SER A 888 9.65 -23.19 -2.53
C SER A 888 10.74 -24.26 -2.41
N ALA A 889 11.88 -24.04 -3.06
CA ALA A 889 13.02 -24.97 -3.02
C ALA A 889 13.53 -25.25 -1.59
N ALA A 890 13.30 -24.33 -0.65
CA ALA A 890 13.60 -24.53 0.77
C ALA A 890 12.73 -25.61 1.45
N VAL A 891 11.54 -25.87 0.91
CA VAL A 891 10.49 -26.71 1.51
C VAL A 891 10.41 -28.09 0.84
N VAL A 892 10.77 -28.21 -0.45
CA VAL A 892 10.75 -29.46 -1.23
C VAL A 892 11.48 -30.61 -0.52
N GLY A 893 12.64 -30.34 0.11
CA GLY A 893 13.38 -31.34 0.88
C GLY A 893 12.57 -31.88 2.06
N GLN A 894 11.96 -31.00 2.86
CA GLN A 894 11.16 -31.37 4.02
C GLN A 894 9.90 -32.17 3.62
N ILE A 895 9.23 -31.77 2.52
CA ILE A 895 8.11 -32.53 1.93
C ILE A 895 8.55 -33.94 1.52
N THR A 896 9.77 -34.08 1.00
CA THR A 896 10.32 -35.38 0.56
C THR A 896 10.70 -36.26 1.76
N ASP A 897 11.32 -35.69 2.79
CA ASP A 897 11.66 -36.40 4.03
C ASP A 897 10.40 -36.90 4.75
N SER A 898 9.37 -36.06 4.89
CA SER A 898 8.12 -36.44 5.55
C SER A 898 7.27 -37.42 4.72
N GLN A 899 7.28 -37.34 3.37
CA GLN A 899 6.73 -38.40 2.53
C GLN A 899 7.49 -39.72 2.73
N THR A 900 8.82 -39.68 2.84
CA THR A 900 9.63 -40.90 3.05
C THR A 900 9.31 -41.57 4.39
N LYS A 901 9.06 -40.79 5.46
CA LYS A 901 8.55 -41.31 6.75
C LYS A 901 7.18 -41.98 6.59
N LEU A 902 6.26 -41.32 5.90
CA LEU A 902 4.91 -41.81 5.63
C LEU A 902 4.92 -43.14 4.86
N ASP A 903 5.71 -43.22 3.79
CA ASP A 903 5.82 -44.41 2.95
C ASP A 903 6.41 -45.60 3.73
N GLN A 904 7.39 -45.35 4.61
CA GLN A 904 7.94 -46.36 5.53
C GLN A 904 6.92 -46.87 6.56
N LEU A 905 6.15 -45.96 7.18
CA LEU A 905 5.10 -46.33 8.14
C LEU A 905 3.95 -47.10 7.46
N ASN A 906 3.59 -46.72 6.24
CA ASN A 906 2.61 -47.44 5.43
C ASN A 906 3.07 -48.84 5.03
N ALA A 907 4.36 -49.02 4.68
CA ALA A 907 4.92 -50.35 4.44
C ALA A 907 4.81 -51.23 5.70
N LEU A 908 5.20 -50.72 6.87
CA LEU A 908 5.08 -51.42 8.15
C LEU A 908 3.62 -51.80 8.47
N ALA A 909 2.67 -50.88 8.30
CA ALA A 909 1.24 -51.14 8.51
C ALA A 909 0.66 -52.16 7.51
N SER A 910 1.18 -52.23 6.28
CA SER A 910 0.73 -53.20 5.28
C SER A 910 1.16 -54.65 5.59
N HIS A 911 2.22 -54.83 6.38
CA HIS A 911 2.73 -56.13 6.76
C HIS A 911 2.01 -56.75 7.98
N THR A 912 1.29 -55.96 8.78
CA THR A 912 0.49 -56.42 9.93
C THR A 912 -0.97 -56.73 9.55
N SER A 913 -1.15 -57.70 8.65
CA SER A 913 -2.48 -58.20 8.27
C SER A 913 -3.22 -58.85 9.45
N PRO A 914 -4.51 -58.53 9.71
CA PRO A 914 -5.25 -59.05 10.86
C PRO A 914 -5.64 -60.53 10.75
N ASP A 915 -5.54 -61.14 9.57
CA ASP A 915 -6.01 -62.52 9.31
C ASP A 915 -4.94 -63.62 9.52
N ASP A 916 -3.70 -63.28 9.92
CA ASP A 916 -2.72 -64.28 10.38
C ASP A 916 -2.52 -64.25 11.92
N PRO A 917 -3.31 -65.02 12.69
CA PRO A 917 -3.13 -65.15 14.13
C PRO A 917 -1.81 -65.86 14.54
N GLN A 918 -0.95 -66.26 13.59
CA GLN A 918 0.38 -66.79 13.92
C GLN A 918 1.46 -65.72 14.10
N GLN A 919 1.22 -64.46 13.69
CA GLN A 919 2.06 -63.30 14.01
C GLN A 919 1.68 -62.59 15.33
N SER A 920 0.88 -63.24 16.17
CA SER A 920 1.10 -63.14 17.62
C SER A 920 2.60 -63.31 17.90
N LEU A 921 3.22 -62.48 18.74
CA LEU A 921 4.66 -62.53 18.99
C LEU A 921 5.05 -63.85 19.70
N LYS A 922 5.28 -64.91 18.92
CA LYS A 922 5.56 -66.27 19.38
C LYS A 922 6.96 -66.33 19.97
N VAL A 923 7.06 -65.97 21.24
CA VAL A 923 8.12 -66.40 22.15
C VAL A 923 8.12 -67.93 22.17
N ARG A 924 8.88 -68.55 21.26
CA ARG A 924 9.00 -70.00 21.15
C ARG A 924 9.74 -70.52 22.38
N SER A 925 8.99 -71.08 23.31
CA SER A 925 9.50 -71.88 24.43
C SER A 925 10.04 -73.25 23.95
N THR A 926 11.15 -73.20 23.20
CA THR A 926 11.96 -74.37 22.84
C THR A 926 13.17 -74.45 23.77
N GLY A 927 13.26 -75.39 24.71
CA GLY A 927 12.31 -76.47 25.00
C GLY A 927 12.46 -77.07 26.39
N GLN A 928 11.92 -78.27 26.59
CA GLN A 928 11.80 -78.90 27.91
C GLN A 928 13.15 -79.37 28.49
N SER A 929 13.45 -78.94 29.72
CA SER A 929 14.16 -79.76 30.71
C SER A 929 13.62 -79.44 32.11
N GLY A 930 12.96 -80.42 32.73
CA GLY A 930 12.31 -80.22 34.03
C GLY A 930 13.29 -80.42 35.19
N TRP A 931 13.50 -79.36 35.99
CA TRP A 931 14.08 -79.44 37.33
C TRP A 931 13.26 -78.55 38.28
N PRO A 932 13.15 -78.90 39.58
CA PRO A 932 12.26 -78.21 40.51
C PRO A 932 12.83 -76.87 40.99
N ILE A 933 11.94 -76.06 41.56
CA ILE A 933 12.24 -74.79 42.24
C ILE A 933 13.44 -74.96 43.18
N ARG A 934 14.40 -74.02 43.11
CA ARG A 934 15.47 -73.83 44.09
C ARG A 934 15.52 -72.37 44.54
N GLU A 935 15.88 -72.19 45.80
CA GLU A 935 15.93 -70.90 46.47
C GLU A 935 17.17 -70.07 46.07
N PRO A 936 17.21 -68.76 46.38
CA PRO A 936 18.27 -67.86 45.91
C PRO A 936 19.65 -68.19 46.50
N GLY A 937 20.68 -68.21 45.66
CA GLY A 937 22.08 -68.10 46.11
C GLY A 937 23.04 -69.22 45.68
N GLN A 938 23.28 -69.40 44.38
CA GLN A 938 24.57 -69.93 43.89
C GLN A 938 25.02 -69.18 42.63
N GLN A 939 26.26 -68.72 42.61
CA GLN A 939 26.94 -68.28 41.38
C GLN A 939 27.39 -69.51 40.57
N SER A 940 27.37 -69.42 39.24
CA SER A 940 28.09 -70.34 38.35
C SER A 940 28.53 -69.63 37.08
N ALA A 941 29.82 -69.66 36.77
CA ALA A 941 30.37 -69.05 35.56
C ALA A 941 30.12 -69.92 34.32
N GLY A 942 29.69 -69.28 33.22
CA GLY A 942 29.52 -69.92 31.91
C GLY A 942 29.20 -68.88 30.85
N GLY A 943 30.13 -68.61 29.93
CA GLY A 943 29.96 -67.58 28.91
C GLY A 943 28.96 -67.98 27.83
N LEU A 944 28.05 -67.08 27.48
CA LEU A 944 27.08 -67.26 26.39
C LEU A 944 27.60 -66.60 25.11
N ASN A 945 27.85 -67.38 24.07
CA ASN A 945 28.07 -66.84 22.72
C ASN A 945 26.71 -66.55 22.07
N VAL A 946 26.51 -65.32 21.59
CA VAL A 946 25.32 -64.92 20.82
C VAL A 946 25.76 -64.46 19.44
N SER A 947 25.34 -65.18 18.40
CA SER A 947 25.53 -64.80 17.00
C SER A 947 24.35 -63.97 16.51
N TRP A 948 24.62 -62.78 15.99
CA TRP A 948 23.60 -61.87 15.45
C TRP A 948 23.24 -62.19 14.00
N SER A 949 22.00 -61.93 13.61
CA SER A 949 21.54 -61.89 12.22
C SER A 949 21.26 -60.43 11.83
N PRO A 950 21.66 -59.95 10.63
CA PRO A 950 21.72 -58.52 10.31
C PRO A 950 20.42 -57.94 9.73
N GLU A 951 19.25 -58.44 10.13
CA GLU A 951 17.95 -57.99 9.62
C GLU A 951 17.06 -57.49 10.77
N PHE A 952 16.50 -56.28 10.60
CA PHE A 952 15.66 -55.52 11.54
C PHE A 952 16.28 -55.10 12.88
N GLN A 953 16.53 -53.79 13.06
CA GLN A 953 16.13 -53.03 14.28
C GLN A 953 16.01 -51.52 13.99
N PRO A 954 14.95 -50.84 14.48
CA PRO A 954 14.96 -49.39 14.72
C PRO A 954 15.67 -49.07 16.05
N CYS A 955 16.05 -47.80 16.25
CA CYS A 955 16.86 -47.36 17.39
C CYS A 955 16.25 -47.69 18.77
N THR A 956 16.94 -48.48 19.58
CA THR A 956 16.66 -48.66 21.02
C THR A 956 17.93 -48.43 21.82
N ALA A 957 17.93 -47.49 22.76
CA ALA A 957 19.03 -47.29 23.69
C ALA A 957 18.95 -48.32 24.83
N VAL A 958 19.86 -49.31 24.83
CA VAL A 958 19.91 -50.36 25.86
C VAL A 958 20.78 -49.91 27.03
N ILE A 959 20.14 -49.50 28.14
CA ILE A 959 20.82 -49.29 29.42
C ILE A 959 21.06 -50.65 30.06
N VAL A 960 22.34 -51.03 30.25
CA VAL A 960 22.73 -52.27 30.93
C VAL A 960 23.01 -51.98 32.41
N PRO A 961 22.29 -52.59 33.38
CA PRO A 961 22.60 -52.41 34.78
C PRO A 961 23.95 -53.04 35.13
N ALA A 962 24.88 -52.26 35.70
CA ALA A 962 26.17 -52.76 36.15
C ALA A 962 26.01 -53.60 37.44
N THR A 963 25.69 -54.89 37.31
CA THR A 963 25.79 -55.84 38.42
C THR A 963 27.25 -55.97 38.84
N ALA A 964 27.57 -55.56 40.06
CA ALA A 964 28.94 -55.46 40.53
C ALA A 964 29.62 -56.84 40.70
N GLU A 965 30.71 -57.08 39.98
CA GLU A 965 31.94 -57.74 40.47
C GLU A 965 33.04 -57.81 39.39
N SER A 966 33.87 -56.76 39.26
CA SER A 966 35.35 -56.82 39.06
C SER A 966 35.95 -55.51 38.50
N GLY A 967 37.20 -55.21 38.91
CA GLY A 967 38.13 -54.40 38.11
C GLY A 967 37.84 -52.90 37.90
N ALA A 968 37.77 -52.10 38.98
CA ALA A 968 37.75 -50.63 38.83
C ALA A 968 39.09 -50.09 38.26
N MET A 969 39.08 -49.62 37.01
CA MET A 969 40.26 -49.05 36.35
C MET A 969 40.24 -47.52 36.42
N ARG A 970 40.91 -46.95 37.43
CA ARG A 970 41.08 -45.50 37.55
C ARG A 970 42.11 -44.99 36.55
N LEU A 971 41.68 -44.16 35.59
CA LEU A 971 42.56 -43.19 34.95
C LEU A 971 42.53 -41.90 35.77
N ALA A 972 43.69 -41.45 36.24
CA ALA A 972 43.85 -40.12 36.84
C ALA A 972 44.68 -39.27 35.87
N VAL A 973 44.13 -38.13 35.45
CA VAL A 973 44.82 -37.14 34.62
C VAL A 973 44.68 -35.79 35.31
N ASP A 974 45.82 -35.23 35.73
CA ASP A 974 45.90 -33.88 36.29
C ASP A 974 45.85 -32.86 35.14
N LEU A 975 44.92 -31.90 35.23
CA LEU A 975 44.69 -30.86 34.22
C LEU A 975 45.02 -29.45 34.74
N SER A 976 46.00 -29.34 35.65
CA SER A 976 46.54 -28.07 36.13
C SER A 976 47.50 -27.38 35.12
N GLY A 977 47.02 -27.04 33.93
CA GLY A 977 47.84 -26.31 32.93
C GLY A 977 47.07 -25.68 31.76
N THR A 978 47.32 -24.39 31.51
CA THR A 978 46.70 -23.62 30.42
C THR A 978 47.54 -23.64 29.14
N GLY A 979 47.34 -24.65 28.29
CA GLY A 979 47.88 -24.66 26.93
C GLY A 979 47.64 -25.98 26.17
N PRO A 980 47.48 -25.96 24.84
CA PRO A 980 47.30 -27.17 24.05
C PRO A 980 48.60 -27.98 23.96
N ARG A 981 48.49 -29.31 23.99
CA ARG A 981 49.56 -30.26 23.66
C ARG A 981 49.01 -31.41 22.83
N GLU A 982 49.84 -31.93 21.95
CA GLU A 982 49.56 -33.12 21.15
C GLU A 982 49.73 -34.39 21.99
N ILE A 983 49.01 -35.45 21.62
CA ILE A 983 49.19 -36.81 22.12
C ILE A 983 49.78 -37.63 20.96
N PRO A 984 50.89 -38.37 21.16
CA PRO A 984 51.57 -39.06 20.06
C PRO A 984 50.83 -40.32 19.58
N ASP A 985 50.98 -40.63 18.29
CA ASP A 985 50.42 -41.83 17.66
C ASP A 985 50.89 -43.14 18.32
N GLN A 986 50.02 -43.74 19.14
CA GLN A 986 50.08 -45.16 19.47
C GLN A 986 48.67 -45.76 19.37
N GLY A 987 48.49 -46.67 18.41
CA GLY A 987 47.16 -47.13 17.98
C GLY A 987 46.37 -47.87 19.06
N LEU A 988 45.15 -47.40 19.33
CA LEU A 988 44.24 -48.01 20.30
C LEU A 988 43.60 -49.29 19.71
N ALA A 989 44.18 -50.46 19.99
CA ALA A 989 43.71 -51.74 19.48
C ALA A 989 42.48 -52.29 20.23
N LEU A 990 41.29 -51.77 19.94
CA LEU A 990 40.02 -52.31 20.45
C LEU A 990 39.75 -53.72 19.88
N ARG A 991 39.83 -54.75 20.73
CA ARG A 991 39.34 -56.11 20.43
C ARG A 991 38.02 -56.36 21.17
N GLY A 992 36.99 -56.79 20.45
CA GLY A 992 35.76 -57.33 21.06
C GLY A 992 34.52 -56.42 21.06
N ALA A 993 34.47 -55.39 20.20
CA ALA A 993 33.23 -54.66 19.91
C ALA A 993 33.17 -54.30 18.42
N ALA A 994 31.97 -54.34 17.83
CA ALA A 994 31.73 -53.83 16.48
C ALA A 994 31.38 -52.34 16.57
N PRO A 995 32.14 -51.42 15.95
CA PRO A 995 31.84 -50.00 16.00
C PRO A 995 30.66 -49.66 15.07
N VAL A 996 29.51 -49.34 15.65
CA VAL A 996 28.38 -48.77 14.89
C VAL A 996 28.63 -47.27 14.71
N ALA A 997 29.26 -46.90 13.59
CA ALA A 997 29.44 -45.51 13.18
C ALA A 997 28.15 -44.97 12.56
N LEU A 998 27.49 -44.03 13.24
CA LEU A 998 26.25 -43.41 12.78
C LEU A 998 26.56 -42.19 11.89
N VAL A 999 26.63 -42.41 10.57
CA VAL A 999 26.80 -41.34 9.56
C VAL A 999 25.46 -41.07 8.88
N ARG A 1000 25.03 -39.80 8.84
CA ARG A 1000 23.86 -39.37 8.06
C ARG A 1000 24.25 -39.11 6.60
N GLY A 1001 23.48 -39.63 5.66
CA GLY A 1001 23.40 -39.11 4.28
C GLY A 1001 23.63 -40.13 3.16
N HIS A 1002 22.62 -40.22 2.29
CA HIS A 1002 22.61 -40.83 0.94
C HIS A 1002 22.80 -42.36 0.81
N PRO A 1003 21.84 -43.07 0.18
CA PRO A 1003 22.08 -44.39 -0.38
C PRO A 1003 22.77 -44.28 -1.76
N PHE A 1004 23.48 -45.34 -2.16
CA PHE A 1004 23.95 -45.53 -3.52
C PHE A 1004 23.72 -46.98 -3.93
N GLU A 1005 22.81 -47.21 -4.89
CA GLU A 1005 22.57 -48.55 -5.43
C GLU A 1005 23.65 -48.93 -6.45
N GLY A 1006 24.21 -50.13 -6.35
CA GLY A 1006 25.19 -50.60 -7.33
C GLY A 1006 25.76 -52.00 -7.05
N LEU A 1007 25.53 -52.89 -8.02
CA LEU A 1007 26.25 -54.16 -8.25
C LEU A 1007 26.13 -55.28 -7.20
N THR A 1008 25.39 -56.31 -7.59
CA THR A 1008 25.46 -57.66 -6.99
C THR A 1008 26.79 -58.36 -7.31
N GLY A 1009 27.43 -58.95 -6.30
CA GLY A 1009 28.17 -60.21 -6.46
C GLY A 1009 29.64 -60.24 -6.00
N GLY A 1010 30.01 -61.33 -5.34
CA GLY A 1010 31.39 -61.82 -5.28
C GLY A 1010 32.07 -61.88 -3.91
N SER A 1011 32.33 -63.11 -3.45
CA SER A 1011 33.32 -63.51 -2.44
C SER A 1011 33.20 -63.02 -0.99
N ARG A 1012 33.56 -63.93 -0.06
CA ARG A 1012 34.18 -63.57 1.21
C ARG A 1012 35.68 -63.38 0.97
N ASP A 1013 36.32 -62.47 1.72
CA ASP A 1013 37.63 -62.65 2.39
C ASP A 1013 38.04 -61.34 3.10
N GLU A 1014 39.23 -61.29 3.70
CA GLU A 1014 39.65 -60.28 4.69
C GLU A 1014 39.59 -58.81 4.23
N PHE A 1015 38.95 -57.94 5.01
CA PHE A 1015 39.01 -56.50 4.82
C PHE A 1015 40.26 -55.91 5.50
N LYS A 1016 41.27 -55.54 4.71
CA LYS A 1016 42.44 -54.75 5.15
C LYS A 1016 42.41 -53.40 4.42
N PRO A 1017 42.31 -52.25 5.12
CA PRO A 1017 42.34 -50.95 4.48
C PRO A 1017 43.77 -50.57 4.09
N GLU A 1018 44.13 -50.77 2.82
CA GLU A 1018 45.35 -50.23 2.21
C GLU A 1018 44.98 -49.00 1.36
N VAL A 1019 45.54 -47.83 1.71
CA VAL A 1019 45.13 -46.54 1.13
C VAL A 1019 46.05 -46.18 -0.04
N VAL A 1020 45.66 -46.59 -1.25
CA VAL A 1020 46.36 -46.24 -2.49
C VAL A 1020 45.84 -44.91 -3.04
N ILE A 1021 46.55 -43.82 -2.77
CA ILE A 1021 46.26 -42.49 -3.31
C ILE A 1021 46.91 -42.36 -4.69
N ASN A 1022 46.14 -41.97 -5.71
CA ASN A 1022 46.67 -41.58 -7.02
C ASN A 1022 46.56 -40.06 -7.21
N ASN A 1023 47.60 -39.44 -7.77
CA ASN A 1023 47.97 -38.05 -7.45
C ASN A 1023 47.10 -36.96 -8.11
N SER A 1024 46.43 -36.14 -7.28
CA SER A 1024 46.39 -34.67 -7.44
C SER A 1024 45.84 -33.97 -6.18
N ALA A 1025 46.73 -33.49 -5.31
CA ALA A 1025 46.40 -32.66 -4.14
C ALA A 1025 46.29 -31.15 -4.51
N PRO A 1026 45.84 -30.24 -3.61
CA PRO A 1026 46.51 -29.99 -2.33
C PRO A 1026 45.80 -30.52 -1.07
N THR A 1027 46.57 -30.60 0.01
CA THR A 1027 46.24 -31.24 1.30
C THR A 1027 45.48 -30.35 2.28
N TYR A 1028 44.63 -30.98 3.09
CA TYR A 1028 44.33 -30.53 4.46
C TYR A 1028 44.48 -31.72 5.43
N SER A 1029 44.99 -31.45 6.64
CA SER A 1029 45.27 -32.44 7.69
C SER A 1029 44.55 -32.08 9.01
N ASP A 1030 44.67 -32.96 10.01
CA ASP A 1030 44.16 -32.85 11.38
C ASP A 1030 42.63 -32.90 11.59
N PRO A 1031 42.04 -34.11 11.70
CA PRO A 1031 40.79 -34.28 12.43
C PRO A 1031 41.04 -34.04 13.94
N ARG A 1032 40.50 -32.96 14.50
CA ARG A 1032 40.59 -32.69 15.95
C ARG A 1032 39.45 -33.36 16.72
N VAL A 1033 39.79 -34.44 17.42
CA VAL A 1033 38.94 -34.99 18.49
C VAL A 1033 38.90 -34.03 19.67
N THR A 1034 37.70 -33.62 20.08
CA THR A 1034 37.48 -32.88 21.34
C THR A 1034 36.61 -33.72 22.26
N VAL A 1035 37.05 -33.89 23.51
CA VAL A 1035 36.36 -34.69 24.55
C VAL A 1035 35.77 -33.74 25.59
N PHE A 1036 34.47 -33.88 25.85
CA PHE A 1036 33.76 -33.13 26.89
C PHE A 1036 33.38 -34.06 28.04
N PRO A 1037 33.93 -33.88 29.25
CA PRO A 1037 33.48 -34.62 30.43
C PRO A 1037 32.19 -34.00 30.96
N GLY A 1038 31.14 -34.82 31.08
CA GLY A 1038 29.91 -34.48 31.79
C GLY A 1038 29.63 -35.51 32.87
N GLU A 1039 29.51 -35.06 34.13
CA GLU A 1039 29.03 -35.91 35.22
C GLU A 1039 27.50 -35.97 35.21
N LEU A 1040 26.95 -37.17 35.04
CA LEU A 1040 25.60 -37.48 35.50
C LEU A 1040 25.69 -37.99 36.94
N GLY A 1041 24.67 -37.67 37.75
CA GLY A 1041 24.68 -37.81 39.22
C GLY A 1041 24.78 -39.23 39.80
N SER A 1042 25.11 -40.23 38.99
CA SER A 1042 25.39 -41.63 39.33
C SER A 1042 26.89 -41.94 39.48
N GLY A 1043 27.79 -41.04 39.05
CA GLY A 1043 29.24 -41.28 39.03
C GLY A 1043 29.76 -41.94 37.75
N GLU A 1044 28.97 -41.91 36.68
CA GLU A 1044 29.35 -42.38 35.34
C GLU A 1044 29.98 -41.25 34.52
N VAL A 1045 31.01 -41.57 33.73
CA VAL A 1045 31.69 -40.61 32.85
C VAL A 1045 31.46 -41.00 31.40
N VAL A 1046 30.77 -40.14 30.65
CA VAL A 1046 30.51 -40.34 29.21
C VAL A 1046 31.59 -39.63 28.40
N PHE A 1047 32.14 -40.32 27.40
CA PHE A 1047 33.10 -39.76 26.45
C PHE A 1047 32.44 -39.53 25.09
N ILE A 1048 32.20 -38.27 24.73
CA ILE A 1048 31.72 -37.88 23.40
C ILE A 1048 32.93 -37.54 22.53
N PHE A 1049 32.94 -38.06 21.29
CA PHE A 1049 33.99 -37.85 20.29
C PHE A 1049 33.40 -37.07 19.11
N ASP A 1050 33.69 -35.77 19.01
CA ASP A 1050 33.42 -34.98 17.80
C ASP A 1050 34.58 -35.11 16.79
N VAL A 1051 34.25 -35.18 15.50
CA VAL A 1051 35.19 -35.26 14.37
C VAL A 1051 34.75 -34.28 13.27
N GLY A 1052 34.71 -32.99 13.63
CA GLY A 1052 34.22 -31.93 12.74
C GLY A 1052 35.13 -31.63 11.55
N ILE A 1053 34.64 -31.88 10.33
CA ILE A 1053 35.21 -31.30 9.10
C ILE A 1053 34.77 -29.84 9.01
N ARG A 1054 35.71 -28.90 9.15
CA ARG A 1054 35.44 -27.46 8.99
C ARG A 1054 35.32 -27.05 7.51
N THR A 1055 34.09 -27.04 6.98
CA THR A 1055 33.78 -26.30 5.74
C THR A 1055 33.70 -24.79 6.02
N SER A 1056 34.85 -24.12 6.06
CA SER A 1056 34.89 -22.65 6.10
C SER A 1056 34.69 -22.07 4.70
N ILE A 1057 33.44 -21.80 4.33
CA ILE A 1057 33.14 -20.97 3.16
C ILE A 1057 33.50 -19.52 3.52
N ARG A 1058 34.56 -19.00 2.92
CA ARG A 1058 34.66 -17.56 2.62
C ARG A 1058 33.99 -17.33 1.27
N LEU A 1059 33.36 -16.16 1.15
CA LEU A 1059 32.79 -15.62 -0.09
C LEU A 1059 33.84 -15.58 -1.22
#